data_AF-A0A7X0RD18-F1
#
_entry.id   AF-A0A7X0RD18-F1
#
_cell.length_a   1.000
_cell.length_b   1.000
_cell.length_c   1.000
_cell.angle_alpha   90.00
_cell.angle_beta   90.00
_cell.angle_gamma   90.00
#
_symmetry.space_group_name_H-M   'P 1'
#
loop_
_entity.id
_entity.type
_entity.pdbx_description
1 polymer ?
#
loop_
_entity_poly.entity_id
_entity_poly.type
_entity_poly.pdbx_seq_one_letter_code
_entity_poly.pdbx_strand_id
1 'polypeptide(L)'
;MLGARTRVRRSEPGRARVLYDTVIAKDTRVVPGERVQDVTAQPDGTQLLEVSGPPTATAGSVLVLGTSAATPSGLVARVQDVDESAGGTAYTLVPAKLTEAFTDLSFSQQVKVDLTETTAVSASTGRRISARGLASLIKCDTGADFSVTRSMTGSLALTFSAGFDATNPQSSFLRAEASADLTAVLGAHLDAAGTCAIARQQLGPSIRFTPITFSIGPVPVVIVPTLEFFGEASASLGTSVGMDISGSLTTSAWAQASMAGGLTHGFNPPAAHFSKDIDYPQDVTGQLKGQLSARLTTELYGVAGPYVEVNTGPQVTFAPTQVPWLNAEHLLSVDIGLSMQRCAQLWGADLCVKFEAEADKVVDKSWPLFRRDYFAGPTISSAKLAPAVRGQQYTAGLTTTDNRPGSWRIAGGALPSGMSLSGSKVVGTPAKTGSYAVTIRFTDSEGRTDDQDLSLTVLDGASFKNKIITSPTGKSYLIDADLQKHSIATTWTYFCLVDRGLEAVAVEQTQIDGFPAGPAAKDCVSPARVEGQIIRRNDGISWVVVGGERHHIPSKAVDVCARAVHRRAVGLTGLSGEAAASIPESTTKYDCSIEGTVVQALDKPQPYPAYRISGGKRYWIADGWTFDYWKRRVPVVASYDEAAIKELPDGGTETSRLDPAAIPANSIIRRNDGISWVVDANKVRHHIPYARDDTCWRRLRGFAVTATGLSGAQASSLTEGDAWPCVVGPRVVKSDDGASYFVDGSNTRHWIPDTETFAALSRSYEVVGPWPADEVQTFLPGTNEPTMLDPEAVKNTLVCRNDGVCWAVDGNAVRHHVPTYGDNVCWRWVNGWHVSRNGVSGEQANSLAEGDAWGCSMNDRIVVTNEGPAYYMEGNTRRWIPDGYDFECLQRGRSVIRGMAMSEAGNLPETGAMPAQECSGIDIVTIYSPANSRYVTTEVNYTGNDQAMVRAERTAVGSDWERFRLIGDCASRCLIQSLVNRRLVMPQFDYQGYAWGEMRGVSSNASGSWEGFRLVGNCSTGCAIYALGNGRYVSAELDYTGKGYGMLRARATSVGGWERFLIR
;
A
#
# COMPACT_ATOMS: atom_id res chain seq x y z
N MET A 1 -53.71 -1.67 1.45
CA MET A 1 -53.18 -0.58 0.61
C MET A 1 -52.46 0.40 1.52
N LEU A 2 -51.13 0.51 1.40
CA LEU A 2 -50.35 1.54 2.07
C LEU A 2 -50.69 2.88 1.41
N GLY A 3 -51.47 3.72 2.09
CA GLY A 3 -51.79 5.06 1.62
C GLY A 3 -50.64 6.03 1.91
N ALA A 4 -49.53 5.93 1.18
CA ALA A 4 -48.57 7.01 1.12
C ALA A 4 -49.24 8.18 0.38
N ARG A 5 -49.47 9.30 1.07
CA ARG A 5 -49.95 10.54 0.41
C ARG A 5 -48.75 11.27 -0.17
N THR A 6 -48.32 10.86 -1.36
CA THR A 6 -47.37 11.62 -2.19
C THR A 6 -48.09 12.82 -2.80
N ARG A 7 -47.70 14.05 -2.43
CA ARG A 7 -48.24 15.28 -3.02
C ARG A 7 -47.12 15.93 -3.82
N VAL A 8 -47.26 15.93 -5.14
CA VAL A 8 -46.26 16.49 -6.08
C VAL A 8 -46.83 17.78 -6.65
N ARG A 9 -46.09 18.88 -6.58
CA ARG A 9 -46.40 20.13 -7.29
C ARG A 9 -45.52 20.21 -8.54
N ARG A 10 -46.15 20.44 -9.70
CA ARG A 10 -45.51 20.47 -11.02
C ARG A 10 -44.99 21.88 -11.30
N SER A 11 -43.72 22.04 -11.68
CA SER A 11 -43.16 23.30 -12.18
C SER A 11 -43.18 23.37 -13.72
N GLU A 12 -42.91 24.55 -14.30
CA GLU A 12 -43.15 24.92 -15.71
C GLU A 12 -42.39 24.08 -16.77
N PRO A 13 -42.90 23.99 -18.02
CA PRO A 13 -42.22 23.29 -19.12
C PRO A 13 -40.93 24.01 -19.59
N GLY A 14 -39.83 23.27 -19.71
CA GLY A 14 -38.53 23.78 -20.16
C GLY A 14 -38.48 24.19 -21.65
N ARG A 15 -37.54 25.08 -22.01
CA ARG A 15 -37.27 25.52 -23.41
C ARG A 15 -36.16 24.66 -24.05
N ALA A 16 -36.34 24.30 -25.31
CA ALA A 16 -35.43 23.45 -26.09
C ALA A 16 -34.71 24.22 -27.21
N ARG A 17 -33.45 23.86 -27.51
CA ARG A 17 -32.72 24.26 -28.72
C ARG A 17 -32.13 22.99 -29.33
N VAL A 18 -32.53 22.66 -30.56
CA VAL A 18 -32.24 21.36 -31.20
C VAL A 18 -31.23 21.54 -32.34
N LEU A 19 -30.22 20.67 -32.40
CA LEU A 19 -29.33 20.45 -33.54
C LEU A 19 -29.45 18.95 -33.89
N TYR A 20 -29.68 18.58 -35.15
CA TYR A 20 -29.92 17.19 -35.56
C TYR A 20 -29.33 16.87 -36.95
N ASP A 21 -28.85 15.62 -37.10
CA ASP A 21 -28.64 14.90 -38.37
C ASP A 21 -29.41 13.56 -38.25
N THR A 22 -30.21 13.18 -39.24
CA THR A 22 -31.12 12.01 -39.12
C THR A 22 -31.44 11.37 -40.47
N VAL A 23 -31.46 10.03 -40.50
CA VAL A 23 -31.83 9.22 -41.67
C VAL A 23 -33.06 8.37 -41.35
N ILE A 24 -34.17 8.66 -42.01
CA ILE A 24 -35.46 7.96 -41.85
C ILE A 24 -35.49 6.74 -42.79
N ALA A 25 -35.95 5.58 -42.30
CA ALA A 25 -36.09 4.39 -43.12
C ALA A 25 -37.16 4.61 -44.22
N LYS A 26 -36.91 4.13 -45.44
CA LYS A 26 -37.72 4.40 -46.65
C LYS A 26 -39.20 4.00 -46.50
N ASP A 27 -39.49 3.00 -45.68
CA ASP A 27 -40.84 2.45 -45.46
C ASP A 27 -41.56 3.07 -44.25
N THR A 28 -40.97 4.10 -43.65
CA THR A 28 -41.57 4.85 -42.54
C THR A 28 -42.65 5.79 -43.06
N ARG A 29 -43.82 5.78 -42.42
CA ARG A 29 -44.94 6.67 -42.70
C ARG A 29 -45.41 7.31 -41.41
N VAL A 30 -45.79 8.58 -41.51
CA VAL A 30 -46.16 9.38 -40.34
C VAL A 30 -47.65 9.65 -40.39
N VAL A 31 -48.31 9.41 -39.25
CA VAL A 31 -49.67 9.89 -39.03
C VAL A 31 -49.60 10.97 -37.94
N PRO A 32 -49.97 12.22 -38.28
CA PRO A 32 -50.09 13.28 -37.29
C PRO A 32 -51.10 12.93 -36.19
N GLY A 33 -50.83 13.36 -34.96
CA GLY A 33 -51.66 13.02 -33.80
C GLY A 33 -53.12 13.49 -33.92
N GLU A 34 -53.36 14.59 -34.64
CA GLU A 34 -54.70 15.11 -34.93
C GLU A 34 -55.55 14.19 -35.83
N ARG A 35 -54.93 13.26 -36.56
CA ARG A 35 -55.66 12.26 -37.35
C ARG A 35 -56.04 11.02 -36.55
N VAL A 36 -55.38 10.77 -35.42
CA VAL A 36 -55.59 9.58 -34.58
C VAL A 36 -56.90 9.75 -33.79
N GLN A 37 -57.86 8.87 -34.05
CA GLN A 37 -59.16 8.87 -33.37
C GLN A 37 -59.15 7.92 -32.17
N ASP A 38 -58.67 6.70 -32.37
CA ASP A 38 -58.59 5.68 -31.32
C ASP A 38 -57.46 4.66 -31.57
N VAL A 39 -56.99 4.04 -30.49
CA VAL A 39 -56.09 2.89 -30.53
C VAL A 39 -56.56 1.85 -29.52
N THR A 40 -57.06 0.73 -30.02
CA THR A 40 -57.61 -0.35 -29.19
C THR A 40 -56.78 -1.62 -29.31
N ALA A 41 -56.33 -2.16 -28.17
CA ALA A 41 -55.63 -3.45 -28.13
C ALA A 41 -56.61 -4.61 -28.37
N GLN A 42 -56.24 -5.54 -29.23
CA GLN A 42 -57.04 -6.71 -29.60
C GLN A 42 -56.60 -7.95 -28.81
N PRO A 43 -57.51 -8.93 -28.58
CA PRO A 43 -57.20 -10.17 -27.85
C PRO A 43 -56.10 -11.04 -28.49
N ASP A 44 -55.86 -10.87 -29.79
CA ASP A 44 -54.84 -11.60 -30.56
C ASP A 44 -53.44 -10.96 -30.47
N GLY A 45 -53.27 -9.90 -29.67
CA GLY A 45 -52.01 -9.18 -29.48
C GLY A 45 -51.77 -8.03 -30.46
N THR A 46 -52.63 -7.86 -31.47
CA THR A 46 -52.58 -6.72 -32.40
C THR A 46 -53.20 -5.46 -31.79
N GLN A 47 -52.96 -4.30 -32.41
CA GLN A 47 -53.62 -3.04 -32.08
C GLN A 47 -54.39 -2.53 -33.29
N LEU A 48 -55.67 -2.19 -33.10
CA LEU A 48 -56.47 -1.52 -34.12
C LEU A 48 -56.30 0.00 -33.94
N LEU A 49 -55.76 0.65 -34.96
CA LEU A 49 -55.60 2.10 -35.04
C LEU A 49 -56.65 2.66 -36.01
N GLU A 50 -57.49 3.57 -35.52
CA GLU A 50 -58.45 4.31 -36.34
C GLU A 50 -57.95 5.72 -36.62
N VAL A 51 -57.88 6.10 -37.91
CA VAL A 51 -57.45 7.43 -38.34
C VAL A 51 -58.43 8.07 -39.31
N SER A 52 -58.58 9.39 -39.21
CA SER A 52 -59.39 10.17 -40.16
C SER A 52 -58.66 10.38 -41.50
N GLY A 53 -59.37 10.37 -42.63
CA GLY A 53 -58.81 10.60 -43.97
C GLY A 53 -58.23 9.34 -44.66
N PRO A 54 -57.67 9.47 -45.87
CA PRO A 54 -57.21 8.33 -46.68
C PRO A 54 -55.93 7.67 -46.13
N PRO A 55 -55.61 6.41 -46.51
CA PRO A 55 -54.45 5.72 -45.99
C PRO A 55 -53.14 6.37 -46.42
N THR A 56 -52.22 6.48 -45.47
CA THR A 56 -50.86 6.98 -45.67
C THR A 56 -49.79 5.89 -45.68
N ALA A 57 -50.18 4.63 -45.42
CA ALA A 57 -49.31 3.49 -45.29
C ALA A 57 -49.98 2.23 -45.85
N THR A 58 -49.17 1.27 -46.30
CA THR A 58 -49.60 -0.06 -46.77
C THR A 58 -49.09 -1.15 -45.83
N ALA A 59 -49.62 -2.37 -45.93
CA ALA A 59 -49.08 -3.53 -45.23
C ALA A 59 -47.54 -3.64 -45.42
N GLY A 60 -46.83 -3.90 -44.32
CA GLY A 60 -45.37 -3.90 -44.25
C GLY A 60 -44.72 -2.56 -43.88
N SER A 61 -45.43 -1.43 -44.03
CA SER A 61 -44.93 -0.10 -43.64
C SER A 61 -44.75 0.02 -42.13
N VAL A 62 -43.83 0.88 -41.69
CA VAL A 62 -43.68 1.25 -40.27
C VAL A 62 -44.38 2.58 -40.04
N LEU A 63 -45.42 2.58 -39.22
CA LEU A 63 -46.15 3.77 -38.81
C LEU A 63 -45.51 4.39 -37.57
N VAL A 64 -45.28 5.69 -37.65
CA VAL A 64 -44.91 6.54 -36.51
C VAL A 64 -46.04 7.51 -36.24
N LEU A 65 -46.65 7.40 -35.06
CA LEU A 65 -47.74 8.25 -34.60
C LEU A 65 -47.21 9.33 -33.65
N GLY A 66 -47.66 10.57 -33.87
CA GLY A 66 -47.47 11.67 -32.93
C GLY A 66 -48.27 11.49 -31.63
N THR A 67 -48.13 12.44 -30.71
CA THR A 67 -48.88 12.44 -29.45
C THR A 67 -50.38 12.73 -29.69
N SER A 68 -51.25 11.93 -29.09
CA SER A 68 -52.70 12.16 -29.05
C SER A 68 -53.28 11.70 -27.71
N ALA A 69 -54.59 11.86 -27.50
CA ALA A 69 -55.26 11.29 -26.32
C ALA A 69 -55.16 9.76 -26.27
N ALA A 70 -55.21 9.09 -27.43
CA ALA A 70 -55.07 7.63 -27.56
C ALA A 70 -53.60 7.18 -27.55
N THR A 71 -52.68 8.05 -27.97
CA THR A 71 -51.23 7.78 -28.06
C THR A 71 -50.42 8.81 -27.27
N PRO A 72 -50.53 8.88 -25.93
CA PRO A 72 -49.89 9.91 -25.13
C PRO A 72 -48.36 9.84 -25.15
N SER A 73 -47.80 8.67 -25.47
CA SER A 73 -46.35 8.48 -25.67
C SER A 73 -45.94 8.49 -27.14
N GLY A 74 -46.86 8.78 -28.07
CA GLY A 74 -46.70 8.40 -29.48
C GLY A 74 -46.76 6.88 -29.65
N LEU A 75 -46.55 6.39 -30.87
CA LEU A 75 -46.53 4.95 -31.17
C LEU A 75 -45.60 4.67 -32.36
N VAL A 76 -44.84 3.58 -32.28
CA VAL A 76 -44.13 3.01 -33.43
C VAL A 76 -44.60 1.59 -33.62
N ALA A 77 -45.23 1.32 -34.76
CA ALA A 77 -45.84 0.03 -35.04
C ALA A 77 -45.76 -0.31 -36.52
N ARG A 78 -45.80 -1.61 -36.85
CA ARG A 78 -45.79 -2.10 -38.23
C ARG A 78 -47.22 -2.37 -38.66
N VAL A 79 -47.55 -1.93 -39.86
CA VAL A 79 -48.85 -2.20 -40.48
C VAL A 79 -48.89 -3.64 -40.94
N GLN A 80 -49.79 -4.42 -40.36
CA GLN A 80 -50.08 -5.78 -40.78
C GLN A 80 -51.16 -5.79 -41.87
N ASP A 81 -52.21 -4.98 -41.70
CA ASP A 81 -53.31 -4.87 -42.66
C ASP A 81 -53.91 -3.45 -42.67
N VAL A 82 -54.59 -3.10 -43.76
CA VAL A 82 -55.21 -1.78 -43.98
C VAL A 82 -56.63 -1.97 -44.48
N ASP A 83 -57.60 -1.41 -43.77
CA ASP A 83 -59.00 -1.38 -44.20
C ASP A 83 -59.47 0.06 -44.43
N GLU A 84 -60.06 0.31 -45.60
CA GLU A 84 -60.52 1.63 -46.03
C GLU A 84 -62.05 1.70 -45.99
N SER A 85 -62.57 2.64 -45.21
CA SER A 85 -64.02 2.92 -45.15
C SER A 85 -64.33 4.37 -45.51
N ALA A 86 -65.58 4.65 -45.87
CA ALA A 86 -66.02 5.98 -46.32
C ALA A 86 -65.85 7.11 -45.27
N GLY A 87 -65.50 6.77 -44.01
CA GLY A 87 -65.27 7.71 -42.91
C GLY A 87 -63.83 7.81 -42.39
N GLY A 88 -62.90 6.96 -42.85
CA GLY A 88 -61.52 6.89 -42.33
C GLY A 88 -60.79 5.61 -42.70
N THR A 89 -59.56 5.47 -42.23
CA THR A 89 -58.70 4.29 -42.43
C THR A 89 -58.49 3.58 -41.10
N ALA A 90 -58.65 2.26 -41.09
CA ALA A 90 -58.29 1.41 -39.97
C ALA A 90 -57.01 0.62 -40.31
N TYR A 91 -56.05 0.63 -39.39
CA TYR A 91 -54.82 -0.15 -39.49
C TYR A 91 -54.79 -1.22 -38.42
N THR A 92 -54.52 -2.46 -38.83
CA THR A 92 -54.13 -3.52 -37.89
C THR A 92 -52.63 -3.46 -37.70
N LEU A 93 -52.20 -3.23 -36.46
CA LEU A 93 -50.82 -2.95 -36.09
C LEU A 93 -50.23 -4.06 -35.24
N VAL A 94 -48.95 -4.34 -35.46
CA VAL A 94 -48.11 -5.13 -34.57
C VAL A 94 -46.96 -4.28 -34.04
N PRO A 95 -46.42 -4.55 -32.83
CA PRO A 95 -45.27 -3.82 -32.31
C PRO A 95 -44.10 -3.81 -33.28
N ALA A 96 -43.48 -2.64 -33.50
CA ALA A 96 -42.28 -2.49 -34.32
C ALA A 96 -41.08 -2.03 -33.48
N LYS A 97 -39.87 -2.35 -33.93
CA LYS A 97 -38.64 -1.85 -33.28
C LYS A 97 -38.37 -0.41 -33.69
N LEU A 98 -37.75 0.37 -32.81
CA LEU A 98 -37.30 1.73 -33.12
C LEU A 98 -36.33 1.77 -34.32
N THR A 99 -35.47 0.77 -34.47
CA THR A 99 -34.54 0.62 -35.60
C THR A 99 -35.21 0.35 -36.94
N GLU A 100 -36.50 -0.02 -36.94
CA GLU A 100 -37.28 -0.23 -38.16
C GLU A 100 -37.86 1.09 -38.69
N ALA A 101 -38.01 2.10 -37.83
CA ALA A 101 -38.46 3.45 -38.19
C ALA A 101 -37.28 4.42 -38.44
N PHE A 102 -36.19 4.27 -37.69
CA PHE A 102 -35.04 5.17 -37.73
C PHE A 102 -33.75 4.38 -38.01
N THR A 103 -33.07 4.69 -39.11
CA THR A 103 -31.79 4.06 -39.48
C THR A 103 -30.61 4.76 -38.80
N ASP A 104 -30.72 6.08 -38.60
CA ASP A 104 -29.80 6.91 -37.84
C ASP A 104 -30.56 8.06 -37.17
N LEU A 105 -30.32 8.28 -35.88
CA LEU A 105 -31.00 9.28 -35.06
C LEU A 105 -30.01 9.88 -34.05
N SER A 106 -29.71 11.18 -34.21
CA SER A 106 -28.92 11.95 -33.25
C SER A 106 -29.64 13.22 -32.79
N PHE A 107 -29.68 13.48 -31.48
CA PHE A 107 -30.25 14.68 -30.87
C PHE A 107 -29.66 14.96 -29.48
N SER A 108 -29.63 16.24 -29.07
CA SER A 108 -29.19 16.67 -27.73
C SER A 108 -30.25 17.57 -27.08
N GLN A 109 -30.66 17.24 -25.85
CA GLN A 109 -31.74 17.93 -25.14
C GLN A 109 -31.40 18.17 -23.65
N GLN A 110 -31.53 19.41 -23.21
CA GLN A 110 -31.52 19.76 -21.78
C GLN A 110 -32.97 19.84 -21.27
N VAL A 111 -33.28 19.16 -20.17
CA VAL A 111 -34.62 19.16 -19.55
C VAL A 111 -34.45 19.42 -18.05
N LYS A 112 -34.65 20.68 -17.66
CA LYS A 112 -34.61 21.02 -16.24
C LYS A 112 -35.92 20.58 -15.58
N VAL A 113 -35.84 19.66 -14.61
CA VAL A 113 -36.97 19.28 -13.75
C VAL A 113 -36.71 19.81 -12.36
N ASP A 114 -37.08 21.07 -12.12
CA ASP A 114 -37.02 21.64 -10.78
C ASP A 114 -38.19 21.08 -9.95
N LEU A 115 -37.93 20.04 -9.16
CA LEU A 115 -38.83 19.60 -8.08
C LEU A 115 -38.59 20.41 -6.80
N THR A 116 -38.42 21.72 -6.94
CA THR A 116 -38.22 22.65 -5.82
C THR A 116 -39.57 23.06 -5.25
N GLU A 117 -40.23 22.12 -4.57
CA GLU A 117 -41.07 22.39 -3.39
C GLU A 117 -41.53 21.04 -2.78
N THR A 118 -40.82 20.61 -1.74
CA THR A 118 -41.20 19.60 -0.72
C THR A 118 -42.05 18.41 -1.17
N THR A 119 -41.40 17.35 -1.66
CA THR A 119 -41.97 16.00 -1.56
C THR A 119 -41.72 15.45 -0.16
N ALA A 120 -42.59 15.74 0.81
CA ALA A 120 -42.58 14.97 2.05
C ALA A 120 -43.05 13.53 1.73
N VAL A 121 -42.12 12.61 1.46
CA VAL A 121 -42.41 11.17 1.44
C VAL A 121 -42.58 10.71 2.88
N SER A 122 -43.64 11.15 3.57
CA SER A 122 -43.93 10.66 4.92
C SER A 122 -44.44 9.23 4.82
N ALA A 123 -43.54 8.26 4.94
CA ALA A 123 -43.90 6.92 5.36
C ALA A 123 -44.04 6.92 6.89
N SER A 124 -45.03 7.64 7.42
CA SER A 124 -45.38 7.54 8.84
C SER A 124 -46.43 6.45 9.00
N THR A 125 -46.05 5.36 9.67
CA THR A 125 -47.03 4.56 10.38
C THR A 125 -47.11 5.16 11.77
N GLY A 126 -47.99 6.14 11.96
CA GLY A 126 -48.17 6.83 13.24
C GLY A 126 -48.74 5.94 14.36
N ARG A 127 -48.52 4.62 14.31
CA ARG A 127 -49.06 3.64 15.23
C ARG A 127 -48.06 2.49 15.35
N ARG A 128 -47.66 2.13 16.58
CA ARG A 128 -46.87 0.92 16.89
C ARG A 128 -47.44 -0.25 16.10
N ILE A 129 -46.69 -0.73 15.11
CA ILE A 129 -47.08 -1.91 14.34
C ILE A 129 -46.43 -3.10 15.04
N SER A 130 -47.22 -3.80 15.87
CA SER A 130 -46.85 -5.13 16.35
C SER A 130 -46.86 -6.12 15.18
N ALA A 131 -45.99 -7.14 15.22
CA ALA A 131 -45.71 -8.13 14.17
C ALA A 131 -46.93 -8.86 13.57
N ARG A 132 -48.15 -8.72 14.11
CA ARG A 132 -49.37 -9.30 13.52
C ARG A 132 -49.94 -8.52 12.32
N GLY A 133 -49.51 -7.26 12.08
CA GLY A 133 -50.09 -6.41 11.03
C GLY A 133 -49.34 -6.36 9.70
N LEU A 134 -48.06 -6.78 9.66
CA LEU A 134 -47.18 -6.68 8.48
C LEU A 134 -46.21 -7.87 8.36
N ALA A 135 -46.62 -9.05 8.80
CA ALA A 135 -45.80 -10.27 8.77
C ALA A 135 -45.27 -10.65 7.36
N SER A 136 -45.80 -10.08 6.28
CA SER A 136 -45.39 -10.38 4.91
C SER A 136 -44.25 -9.51 4.35
N LEU A 137 -43.87 -8.41 5.02
CA LEU A 137 -42.92 -7.42 4.47
C LEU A 137 -41.61 -7.28 5.27
N ILE A 138 -41.58 -7.75 6.51
CA ILE A 138 -40.39 -7.76 7.36
C ILE A 138 -39.96 -9.22 7.50
N LYS A 139 -38.76 -9.55 7.01
CA LYS A 139 -38.14 -10.86 7.25
C LYS A 139 -37.10 -10.69 8.35
N CYS A 140 -37.30 -11.36 9.48
CA CYS A 140 -36.31 -11.49 10.53
C CYS A 140 -35.89 -12.97 10.64
N ASP A 141 -34.59 -13.21 10.84
CA ASP A 141 -34.04 -14.58 10.90
C ASP A 141 -34.38 -15.28 12.23
N THR A 142 -34.72 -14.51 13.25
CA THR A 142 -35.26 -14.98 14.53
C THR A 142 -36.71 -14.53 14.67
N GLY A 143 -37.54 -15.27 15.42
CA GLY A 143 -38.93 -14.88 15.76
C GLY A 143 -39.02 -13.65 16.68
N ALA A 144 -38.02 -12.79 16.66
CA ALA A 144 -37.92 -11.56 17.43
C ALA A 144 -38.96 -10.54 16.95
N ASP A 145 -39.60 -9.87 17.91
CA ASP A 145 -40.43 -8.72 17.61
C ASP A 145 -39.52 -7.53 17.26
N PHE A 146 -39.65 -7.07 16.02
CA PHE A 146 -38.92 -5.92 15.49
C PHE A 146 -39.91 -4.78 15.27
N SER A 147 -39.78 -3.73 16.07
CA SER A 147 -40.56 -2.51 15.84
C SER A 147 -39.63 -1.41 15.36
N VAL A 148 -40.02 -0.74 14.28
CA VAL A 148 -39.27 0.40 13.77
C VAL A 148 -40.17 1.60 13.67
N THR A 149 -39.89 2.62 14.47
CA THR A 149 -40.50 3.94 14.33
C THR A 149 -39.75 4.64 13.20
N ARG A 150 -40.42 4.84 12.07
CA ARG A 150 -39.80 5.41 10.88
C ARG A 150 -40.52 6.68 10.48
N SER A 151 -39.77 7.75 10.33
CA SER A 151 -40.16 8.84 9.44
C SER A 151 -38.93 9.29 8.69
N MET A 152 -38.92 8.99 7.40
CA MET A 152 -38.04 9.68 6.48
C MET A 152 -38.86 10.77 5.82
N THR A 153 -38.39 12.00 5.84
CA THR A 153 -39.05 13.14 5.20
C THR A 153 -37.95 13.93 4.51
N GLY A 154 -38.08 14.16 3.22
CA GLY A 154 -37.04 14.89 2.52
C GLY A 154 -37.37 15.19 1.08
N SER A 155 -36.84 16.29 0.57
CA SER A 155 -36.98 16.68 -0.84
C SER A 155 -35.88 16.07 -1.69
N LEU A 156 -36.22 15.73 -2.93
CA LEU A 156 -35.27 15.37 -3.95
C LEU A 156 -35.53 16.26 -5.18
N ALA A 157 -34.53 17.01 -5.60
CA ALA A 157 -34.54 17.75 -6.86
C ALA A 157 -33.59 17.08 -7.86
N LEU A 158 -34.10 16.86 -9.08
CA LEU A 158 -33.42 16.11 -10.14
C LEU A 158 -33.38 16.95 -11.42
N THR A 159 -32.20 17.42 -11.82
CA THR A 159 -31.99 18.07 -13.13
C THR A 159 -31.36 17.06 -14.09
N PHE A 160 -31.85 16.96 -15.33
CA PHE A 160 -31.28 16.04 -16.30
C PHE A 160 -31.05 16.66 -17.69
N SER A 161 -30.09 16.10 -18.41
CA SER A 161 -29.89 16.38 -19.82
C SER A 161 -29.35 15.13 -20.51
N ALA A 162 -29.88 14.84 -21.69
CA ALA A 162 -29.51 13.66 -22.46
C ALA A 162 -29.21 14.06 -23.90
N GLY A 163 -28.15 13.49 -24.45
CA GLY A 163 -27.83 13.50 -25.88
C GLY A 163 -27.66 12.06 -26.37
N PHE A 164 -28.29 11.75 -27.49
CA PHE A 164 -28.26 10.44 -28.12
C PHE A 164 -27.75 10.61 -29.56
N ASP A 165 -26.90 9.70 -30.01
CA ASP A 165 -26.31 9.65 -31.35
C ASP A 165 -26.15 8.19 -31.76
N ALA A 166 -26.94 7.76 -32.74
CA ALA A 166 -26.97 6.38 -33.21
C ALA A 166 -25.82 6.02 -34.16
N THR A 167 -25.18 6.99 -34.83
CA THR A 167 -24.05 6.76 -35.75
C THR A 167 -22.71 6.77 -35.05
N ASN A 168 -22.57 7.53 -33.98
CA ASN A 168 -21.43 7.47 -33.08
C ASN A 168 -21.91 7.27 -31.63
N PRO A 169 -22.03 6.02 -31.17
CA PRO A 169 -22.44 5.74 -29.79
C PRO A 169 -21.60 6.52 -28.77
N GLN A 170 -20.33 6.80 -29.06
CA GLN A 170 -19.41 7.49 -28.17
C GLN A 170 -19.74 8.98 -27.90
N SER A 171 -20.46 9.67 -28.78
CA SER A 171 -20.89 11.07 -28.58
C SER A 171 -22.20 11.19 -27.78
N SER A 172 -22.91 10.08 -27.57
CA SER A 172 -24.08 10.02 -26.71
C SER A 172 -23.69 10.27 -25.25
N PHE A 173 -24.43 11.12 -24.55
CA PHE A 173 -24.18 11.45 -23.14
C PHE A 173 -25.47 11.56 -22.34
N LEU A 174 -25.40 11.20 -21.07
CA LEU A 174 -26.47 11.39 -20.10
C LEU A 174 -25.89 12.09 -18.88
N ARG A 175 -26.44 13.25 -18.53
CA ARG A 175 -26.10 13.98 -17.31
C ARG A 175 -27.33 14.05 -16.42
N ALA A 176 -27.16 13.63 -15.18
CA ALA A 176 -28.15 13.77 -14.12
C ALA A 176 -27.49 14.49 -12.94
N GLU A 177 -28.21 15.43 -12.37
CA GLU A 177 -27.87 16.13 -11.15
C GLU A 177 -29.00 15.92 -10.17
N ALA A 178 -28.66 15.40 -8.99
CA ALA A 178 -29.58 15.08 -7.92
C ALA A 178 -29.17 15.83 -6.66
N SER A 179 -30.10 16.54 -6.07
CA SER A 179 -29.94 17.12 -4.73
C SER A 179 -31.03 16.56 -3.84
N ALA A 180 -30.63 16.06 -2.67
CA ALA A 180 -31.50 15.44 -1.70
C ALA A 180 -31.33 16.14 -0.36
N ASP A 181 -32.43 16.65 0.19
CA ASP A 181 -32.53 17.10 1.57
C ASP A 181 -33.33 16.05 2.34
N LEU A 182 -32.68 15.22 3.13
CA LEU A 182 -33.28 14.07 3.80
C LEU A 182 -33.21 14.26 5.31
N THR A 183 -34.36 14.21 5.95
CA THR A 183 -34.48 14.06 7.40
C THR A 183 -34.94 12.63 7.68
N ALA A 184 -34.08 11.83 8.31
CA ALA A 184 -34.38 10.47 8.69
C ALA A 184 -34.47 10.36 10.21
N VAL A 185 -35.63 9.91 10.69
CA VAL A 185 -35.85 9.50 12.08
C VAL A 185 -36.08 8.01 12.07
N LEU A 186 -35.16 7.29 12.72
CA LEU A 186 -35.14 5.83 12.79
C LEU A 186 -35.05 5.42 14.25
N GLY A 187 -36.18 5.00 14.80
CA GLY A 187 -36.27 4.27 16.06
C GLY A 187 -36.25 2.79 15.78
N ALA A 188 -35.27 2.05 16.26
CA ALA A 188 -35.20 0.59 16.16
C ALA A 188 -35.30 -0.03 17.54
N HIS A 189 -36.26 -0.95 17.70
CA HIS A 189 -36.42 -1.75 18.90
C HIS A 189 -36.34 -3.22 18.53
N LEU A 190 -35.34 -3.91 19.08
CA LEU A 190 -35.13 -5.35 18.93
C LEU A 190 -35.18 -5.98 20.32
N ASP A 191 -36.14 -6.87 20.51
CA ASP A 191 -36.33 -7.57 21.79
C ASP A 191 -35.37 -8.76 21.97
N ALA A 192 -34.60 -9.11 20.91
CA ALA A 192 -33.57 -10.15 20.93
C ALA A 192 -32.53 -9.92 19.81
N ALA A 193 -31.37 -10.59 19.90
CA ALA A 193 -30.35 -10.59 18.86
C ALA A 193 -30.89 -11.15 17.54
N GLY A 194 -30.58 -10.50 16.42
CA GLY A 194 -31.08 -10.93 15.11
C GLY A 194 -30.84 -9.95 13.97
N THR A 195 -31.09 -10.45 12.76
CA THR A 195 -31.04 -9.75 11.47
C THR A 195 -32.47 -9.57 10.94
N CYS A 196 -32.83 -8.33 10.60
CA CYS A 196 -34.13 -7.97 10.03
C CYS A 196 -33.95 -7.10 8.79
N ALA A 197 -34.74 -7.36 7.74
CA ALA A 197 -34.69 -6.59 6.50
C ALA A 197 -36.08 -6.30 5.93
N ILE A 198 -36.19 -5.15 5.26
CA ILE A 198 -37.29 -4.78 4.38
C ILE A 198 -36.76 -4.70 2.97
N ALA A 199 -37.31 -5.55 2.11
CA ALA A 199 -37.00 -5.56 0.68
C ALA A 199 -37.50 -4.27 0.00
N ARG A 200 -36.79 -3.81 -1.04
CA ARG A 200 -37.11 -2.65 -1.87
C ARG A 200 -38.61 -2.56 -2.20
N GLN A 201 -39.25 -1.47 -1.79
CA GLN A 201 -40.67 -1.18 -2.06
C GLN A 201 -40.82 0.10 -2.87
N GLN A 202 -41.74 0.13 -3.84
CA GLN A 202 -42.11 1.35 -4.55
C GLN A 202 -42.92 2.29 -3.64
N LEU A 203 -42.48 3.54 -3.54
CA LEU A 203 -43.02 4.57 -2.65
C LEU A 203 -43.98 5.50 -3.40
N GLY A 204 -45.14 4.97 -3.78
CA GLY A 204 -46.22 5.72 -4.44
C GLY A 204 -46.28 5.54 -5.97
N PRO A 205 -47.24 6.21 -6.65
CA PRO A 205 -47.46 6.04 -8.08
C PRO A 205 -46.34 6.70 -8.92
N SER A 206 -46.04 6.12 -10.09
CA SER A 206 -45.08 6.66 -11.05
C SER A 206 -45.57 8.00 -11.63
N ILE A 207 -44.67 8.99 -11.69
CA ILE A 207 -44.99 10.35 -12.16
C ILE A 207 -44.58 10.48 -13.62
N ARG A 208 -45.54 10.65 -14.52
CA ARG A 208 -45.28 10.88 -15.95
C ARG A 208 -45.23 12.38 -16.26
N PHE A 209 -44.18 12.80 -16.96
CA PHE A 209 -44.00 14.20 -17.37
C PHE A 209 -44.66 14.49 -18.71
N THR A 210 -44.74 15.78 -19.07
CA THR A 210 -45.26 16.17 -20.39
C THR A 210 -44.32 15.60 -21.46
N PRO A 211 -44.84 14.91 -22.49
CA PRO A 211 -44.01 14.39 -23.56
C PRO A 211 -43.21 15.50 -24.24
N ILE A 212 -41.93 15.27 -24.44
CA ILE A 212 -41.06 16.16 -25.22
C ILE A 212 -41.20 15.74 -26.67
N THR A 213 -41.75 16.65 -27.48
CA THR A 213 -42.02 16.40 -28.89
C THR A 213 -41.25 17.35 -29.78
N PHE A 214 -40.56 16.83 -30.79
CA PHE A 214 -39.95 17.61 -31.85
C PHE A 214 -40.02 16.84 -33.17
N SER A 215 -39.94 17.54 -34.30
CA SER A 215 -40.07 16.92 -35.62
C SER A 215 -38.73 16.86 -36.32
N ILE A 216 -38.42 15.70 -36.90
CA ILE A 216 -37.28 15.53 -37.79
C ILE A 216 -37.83 15.21 -39.18
N GLY A 217 -37.73 16.18 -40.08
CA GLY A 217 -38.48 16.12 -41.33
C GLY A 217 -39.98 15.90 -41.05
N PRO A 218 -40.65 14.91 -41.67
CA PRO A 218 -42.05 14.62 -41.40
C PRO A 218 -42.30 13.86 -40.08
N VAL A 219 -41.27 13.32 -39.40
CA VAL A 219 -41.47 12.35 -38.30
C VAL A 219 -41.48 13.03 -36.91
N PRO A 220 -42.54 12.86 -36.10
CA PRO A 220 -42.64 13.47 -34.77
C PRO A 220 -42.00 12.59 -33.68
N VAL A 221 -40.79 12.93 -33.25
CA VAL A 221 -40.10 12.26 -32.13
C VAL A 221 -40.78 12.58 -30.80
N VAL A 222 -41.16 11.54 -30.04
CA VAL A 222 -41.83 11.66 -28.73
C VAL A 222 -41.00 10.99 -27.64
N ILE A 223 -40.64 11.74 -26.61
CA ILE A 223 -39.91 11.24 -25.44
C ILE A 223 -40.76 11.46 -24.19
N VAL A 224 -40.96 10.41 -23.39
CA VAL A 224 -41.75 10.47 -22.15
C VAL A 224 -40.86 10.20 -20.94
N PRO A 225 -40.56 11.22 -20.11
CA PRO A 225 -39.92 11.02 -18.81
C PRO A 225 -40.93 10.48 -17.79
N THR A 226 -40.51 9.50 -16.99
CA THR A 226 -41.26 8.92 -15.87
C THR A 226 -40.37 8.82 -14.64
N LEU A 227 -40.84 9.30 -13.48
CA LEU A 227 -40.12 9.28 -12.20
C LEU A 227 -40.79 8.34 -11.20
N GLU A 228 -40.00 7.49 -10.56
CA GLU A 228 -40.42 6.49 -9.56
C GLU A 228 -39.56 6.62 -8.30
N PHE A 229 -40.12 6.25 -7.15
CA PHE A 229 -39.41 6.28 -5.86
C PHE A 229 -39.42 4.90 -5.23
N PHE A 230 -38.34 4.52 -4.56
CA PHE A 230 -38.20 3.25 -3.83
C PHE A 230 -37.60 3.46 -2.44
N GLY A 231 -37.85 2.52 -1.53
CA GLY A 231 -37.22 2.51 -0.22
C GLY A 231 -36.92 1.10 0.29
N GLU A 232 -35.80 0.96 0.98
CA GLU A 232 -35.35 -0.28 1.64
C GLU A 232 -34.62 0.01 2.95
N ALA A 233 -34.56 -0.97 3.85
CA ALA A 233 -33.81 -0.86 5.10
C ALA A 233 -33.43 -2.21 5.68
N SER A 234 -32.30 -2.29 6.37
CA SER A 234 -31.85 -3.47 7.12
C SER A 234 -31.26 -3.11 8.48
N ALA A 235 -31.33 -4.07 9.40
CA ALA A 235 -30.79 -3.97 10.75
C ALA A 235 -30.19 -5.32 11.18
N SER A 236 -29.02 -5.29 11.82
CA SER A 236 -28.39 -6.44 12.46
C SER A 236 -27.84 -6.02 13.82
N LEU A 237 -28.40 -6.54 14.92
CA LEU A 237 -27.95 -6.20 16.28
C LEU A 237 -27.61 -7.46 17.09
N GLY A 238 -26.57 -7.36 17.92
CA GLY A 238 -26.06 -8.47 18.75
C GLY A 238 -26.81 -8.74 20.07
N THR A 239 -27.65 -7.82 20.56
CA THR A 239 -28.39 -7.94 21.85
C THR A 239 -29.75 -7.21 21.79
N SER A 240 -30.61 -7.38 22.81
CA SER A 240 -31.90 -6.69 22.93
C SER A 240 -31.71 -5.21 23.30
N VAL A 241 -32.10 -4.29 22.43
CA VAL A 241 -31.87 -2.85 22.62
C VAL A 241 -32.98 -2.02 21.96
N GLY A 242 -33.41 -0.96 22.63
CA GLY A 242 -34.20 0.13 22.05
C GLY A 242 -33.31 1.34 21.78
N MET A 243 -33.33 1.84 20.55
CA MET A 243 -32.55 3.02 20.15
C MET A 243 -33.37 3.93 19.25
N ASP A 244 -33.37 5.23 19.54
CA ASP A 244 -33.93 6.27 18.67
C ASP A 244 -32.79 7.13 18.11
N ILE A 245 -32.70 7.20 16.77
CA ILE A 245 -31.70 8.00 16.07
C ILE A 245 -32.42 8.97 15.14
N SER A 246 -32.19 10.27 15.33
CA SER A 246 -32.67 11.32 14.43
C SER A 246 -31.51 12.06 13.78
N GLY A 247 -31.52 12.16 12.45
CA GLY A 247 -30.51 12.88 11.67
C GLY A 247 -31.13 13.58 10.47
N SER A 248 -30.60 14.76 10.17
CA SER A 248 -30.90 15.48 8.94
C SER A 248 -29.64 15.64 8.09
N LEU A 249 -29.81 15.52 6.78
CA LEU A 249 -28.73 15.47 5.82
C LEU A 249 -29.14 16.16 4.52
N THR A 250 -28.34 17.11 4.07
CA THR A 250 -28.47 17.74 2.76
C THR A 250 -27.28 17.35 1.90
N THR A 251 -27.53 16.86 0.70
CA THR A 251 -26.50 16.42 -0.24
C THR A 251 -26.86 16.74 -1.68
N SER A 252 -25.87 16.97 -2.54
CA SER A 252 -26.08 17.11 -3.98
C SER A 252 -24.95 16.47 -4.76
N ALA A 253 -25.31 15.76 -5.82
CA ALA A 253 -24.40 15.04 -6.69
C ALA A 253 -24.80 15.23 -8.13
N TRP A 254 -23.82 15.20 -9.03
CA TRP A 254 -24.08 15.13 -10.45
C TRP A 254 -23.18 14.07 -11.08
N ALA A 255 -23.73 13.37 -12.05
CA ALA A 255 -23.03 12.39 -12.85
C ALA A 255 -23.32 12.68 -14.32
N GLN A 256 -22.30 12.58 -15.14
CA GLN A 256 -22.36 12.66 -16.58
C GLN A 256 -21.62 11.46 -17.17
N ALA A 257 -22.38 10.54 -17.77
CA ALA A 257 -21.85 9.40 -18.48
C ALA A 257 -21.90 9.67 -19.99
N SER A 258 -20.87 9.22 -20.70
CA SER A 258 -20.86 9.10 -22.16
C SER A 258 -20.72 7.63 -22.54
N MET A 259 -21.36 7.20 -23.63
CA MET A 259 -21.25 5.80 -24.07
C MET A 259 -19.88 5.47 -24.72
N ALA A 260 -18.92 6.41 -24.69
CA ALA A 260 -17.50 6.20 -25.01
C ALA A 260 -16.70 5.53 -23.88
N GLY A 261 -17.33 5.23 -22.73
CA GLY A 261 -16.66 4.78 -21.51
C GLY A 261 -16.08 5.93 -20.67
N GLY A 262 -16.44 7.18 -20.99
CA GLY A 262 -16.02 8.37 -20.26
C GLY A 262 -17.05 8.77 -19.20
N LEU A 263 -16.67 8.62 -17.93
CA LEU A 263 -17.48 9.04 -16.80
C LEU A 263 -16.90 10.31 -16.15
N THR A 264 -17.70 11.37 -16.05
CA THR A 264 -17.39 12.55 -15.25
C THR A 264 -18.47 12.75 -14.20
N HIS A 265 -18.07 12.88 -12.95
CA HIS A 265 -19.00 13.09 -11.85
C HIS A 265 -18.42 14.09 -10.87
N GLY A 266 -19.29 14.78 -10.16
CA GLY A 266 -18.90 15.70 -9.11
C GLY A 266 -19.93 15.70 -8.01
N PHE A 267 -19.48 16.05 -6.82
CA PHE A 267 -20.27 15.93 -5.61
C PHE A 267 -19.96 17.10 -4.69
N ASN A 268 -20.99 17.65 -4.06
CA ASN A 268 -20.80 18.60 -2.97
C ASN A 268 -20.89 17.85 -1.63
N PRO A 269 -19.88 17.97 -0.75
CA PRO A 269 -19.89 17.33 0.56
C PRO A 269 -21.16 17.71 1.35
N PRO A 270 -21.79 16.73 2.04
CA PRO A 270 -23.08 16.98 2.65
C PRO A 270 -22.96 17.90 3.86
N ALA A 271 -24.03 18.65 4.14
CA ALA A 271 -24.23 19.30 5.44
C ALA A 271 -25.11 18.38 6.28
N ALA A 272 -24.61 17.92 7.43
CA ALA A 272 -25.33 17.02 8.32
C ALA A 272 -25.57 17.68 9.69
N HIS A 273 -26.80 17.60 10.18
CA HIS A 273 -27.16 18.01 11.54
C HIS A 273 -27.82 16.84 12.27
N PHE A 274 -27.19 16.41 13.36
CA PHE A 274 -27.69 15.36 14.23
C PHE A 274 -28.10 15.96 15.58
N SER A 275 -29.35 15.70 15.97
CA SER A 275 -29.86 16.00 17.31
C SER A 275 -29.78 14.74 18.17
N LYS A 276 -29.34 14.88 19.41
CA LYS A 276 -29.09 13.76 20.34
C LYS A 276 -30.13 13.75 21.46
N ASP A 277 -30.88 12.65 21.56
CA ASP A 277 -31.40 12.09 22.82
C ASP A 277 -31.02 10.60 22.82
N ILE A 278 -29.90 10.21 23.44
CA ILE A 278 -29.48 8.80 23.52
C ILE A 278 -28.99 8.48 24.93
N ASP A 279 -29.70 7.58 25.61
CA ASP A 279 -29.25 6.77 26.75
C ASP A 279 -28.50 5.55 26.22
N TYR A 280 -27.25 5.33 26.65
CA TYR A 280 -26.38 4.27 26.12
C TYR A 280 -26.26 3.06 27.07
N PRO A 281 -26.57 1.83 26.63
CA PRO A 281 -26.00 0.60 27.20
C PRO A 281 -24.62 0.30 26.58
N GLN A 282 -23.67 -0.19 27.37
CA GLN A 282 -22.23 -0.19 27.08
C GLN A 282 -21.72 -1.29 26.12
N ASP A 283 -22.55 -2.17 25.55
CA ASP A 283 -22.06 -3.44 24.95
C ASP A 283 -22.75 -3.86 23.63
N VAL A 284 -23.00 -2.94 22.69
CA VAL A 284 -23.75 -3.26 21.45
C VAL A 284 -22.84 -3.37 20.21
N THR A 285 -22.92 -4.48 19.49
CA THR A 285 -22.36 -4.71 18.15
C THR A 285 -23.48 -4.78 17.10
N GLY A 286 -23.30 -4.15 15.94
CA GLY A 286 -24.32 -4.21 14.88
C GLY A 286 -24.16 -3.24 13.71
N GLN A 287 -25.11 -3.29 12.78
CA GLN A 287 -25.22 -2.39 11.63
C GLN A 287 -26.69 -2.01 11.37
N LEU A 288 -26.91 -0.75 10.99
CA LEU A 288 -28.20 -0.23 10.51
C LEU A 288 -28.00 0.42 9.14
N LYS A 289 -28.88 0.11 8.18
CA LYS A 289 -28.86 0.72 6.84
C LYS A 289 -30.27 1.13 6.42
N GLY A 290 -30.41 2.34 5.87
CA GLY A 290 -31.63 2.79 5.20
C GLY A 290 -31.26 3.42 3.86
N GLN A 291 -32.04 3.14 2.82
CA GLN A 291 -31.78 3.63 1.47
C GLN A 291 -33.09 4.07 0.80
N LEU A 292 -33.07 5.27 0.25
CA LEU A 292 -34.09 5.81 -0.64
C LEU A 292 -33.53 5.78 -2.06
N SER A 293 -34.35 5.39 -3.02
CA SER A 293 -33.99 5.46 -4.42
C SER A 293 -35.00 6.28 -5.19
N ALA A 294 -34.52 7.03 -6.18
CA ALA A 294 -35.36 7.73 -7.13
C ALA A 294 -34.88 7.43 -8.54
N ARG A 295 -35.80 6.99 -9.38
CA ARG A 295 -35.51 6.48 -10.70
C ARG A 295 -36.25 7.28 -11.74
N LEU A 296 -35.50 7.94 -12.61
CA LEU A 296 -36.02 8.64 -13.77
C LEU A 296 -35.74 7.81 -15.02
N THR A 297 -36.79 7.44 -15.74
CA THR A 297 -36.72 6.71 -17.00
C THR A 297 -37.22 7.63 -18.12
N THR A 298 -36.47 7.76 -19.21
CA THR A 298 -36.89 8.51 -20.39
C THR A 298 -37.08 7.54 -21.55
N GLU A 299 -38.32 7.33 -22.00
CA GLU A 299 -38.61 6.38 -23.06
C GLU A 299 -38.95 7.09 -24.37
N LEU A 300 -38.26 6.70 -25.44
CA LEU A 300 -38.57 7.09 -26.82
C LEU A 300 -39.76 6.25 -27.30
N TYR A 301 -40.86 6.93 -27.60
CA TYR A 301 -42.19 6.34 -27.89
C TYR A 301 -42.69 5.31 -26.87
N GLY A 302 -42.22 5.38 -25.61
CA GLY A 302 -42.55 4.39 -24.58
C GLY A 302 -41.91 3.00 -24.76
N VAL A 303 -41.01 2.84 -25.73
CA VAL A 303 -40.42 1.53 -26.11
C VAL A 303 -39.04 1.32 -25.50
N ALA A 304 -38.16 2.32 -25.61
CA ALA A 304 -36.81 2.21 -25.06
C ALA A 304 -36.21 3.57 -24.75
N GLY A 305 -35.37 3.61 -23.73
CA GLY A 305 -34.48 4.74 -23.50
C GLY A 305 -33.77 4.66 -22.15
N PRO A 306 -32.90 5.63 -21.87
CA PRO A 306 -32.06 5.57 -20.69
C PRO A 306 -32.86 5.75 -19.40
N TYR A 307 -32.35 5.16 -18.33
CA TYR A 307 -32.77 5.49 -16.98
C TYR A 307 -31.57 5.89 -16.13
N VAL A 308 -31.84 6.74 -15.16
CA VAL A 308 -30.94 7.05 -14.06
C VAL A 308 -31.65 6.70 -12.77
N GLU A 309 -30.99 5.96 -11.92
CA GLU A 309 -31.42 5.71 -10.55
C GLU A 309 -30.41 6.33 -9.58
N VAL A 310 -30.91 7.16 -8.68
CA VAL A 310 -30.12 7.76 -7.60
C VAL A 310 -30.51 7.08 -6.31
N ASN A 311 -29.55 6.44 -5.67
CA ASN A 311 -29.70 5.80 -4.37
C ASN A 311 -28.99 6.63 -3.32
N THR A 312 -29.65 6.88 -2.20
CA THR A 312 -29.12 7.73 -1.16
C THR A 312 -29.61 7.28 0.20
N GLY A 313 -28.75 7.24 1.20
CA GLY A 313 -29.21 6.99 2.56
C GLY A 313 -28.10 6.68 3.57
N PRO A 314 -28.45 6.73 4.87
CA PRO A 314 -27.50 6.52 5.95
C PRO A 314 -27.18 5.04 6.18
N GLN A 315 -25.94 4.79 6.56
CA GLN A 315 -25.44 3.55 7.15
C GLN A 315 -24.79 3.87 8.50
N VAL A 316 -25.09 3.10 9.54
CA VAL A 316 -24.48 3.25 10.87
C VAL A 316 -23.90 1.90 11.30
N THR A 317 -22.65 1.90 11.75
CA THR A 317 -21.93 0.69 12.20
C THR A 317 -21.44 0.86 13.64
N PHE A 318 -21.58 -0.19 14.45
CA PHE A 318 -21.17 -0.26 15.86
C PHE A 318 -20.12 -1.37 16.08
N ALA A 319 -18.91 -1.01 16.57
CA ALA A 319 -17.83 -1.96 16.85
C ALA A 319 -17.05 -1.60 18.15
N PRO A 320 -17.30 -2.28 19.29
CA PRO A 320 -16.70 -1.93 20.58
C PRO A 320 -15.36 -2.62 20.90
N THR A 321 -14.88 -3.60 20.11
CA THR A 321 -13.77 -4.47 20.53
C THR A 321 -12.36 -3.89 20.34
N GLN A 322 -12.17 -2.76 19.66
CA GLN A 322 -10.92 -2.00 19.66
C GLN A 322 -11.21 -0.51 19.57
N VAL A 323 -11.19 0.16 20.74
CA VAL A 323 -11.60 1.56 20.96
C VAL A 323 -13.07 1.78 20.56
N PRO A 324 -14.01 2.09 21.47
CA PRO A 324 -15.41 2.26 21.08
C PRO A 324 -15.57 3.47 20.16
N TRP A 325 -15.78 3.21 18.87
CA TRP A 325 -16.11 4.22 17.88
C TRP A 325 -17.47 3.95 17.25
N LEU A 326 -18.26 5.02 17.14
CA LEU A 326 -19.48 5.07 16.34
C LEU A 326 -19.13 5.69 15.00
N ASN A 327 -19.39 4.97 13.90
CA ASN A 327 -19.22 5.49 12.55
C ASN A 327 -20.57 5.49 11.85
N ALA A 328 -21.05 6.68 11.56
CA ALA A 328 -22.16 6.89 10.65
C ALA A 328 -21.57 7.32 9.31
N GLU A 329 -22.00 6.66 8.24
CA GLU A 329 -21.65 6.99 6.88
C GLU A 329 -22.92 7.28 6.09
N HIS A 330 -22.82 8.16 5.10
CA HIS A 330 -23.86 8.32 4.11
C HIS A 330 -23.43 7.67 2.81
N LEU A 331 -24.31 6.87 2.25
CA LEU A 331 -24.12 6.21 0.97
C LEU A 331 -24.85 7.00 -0.10
N LEU A 332 -24.15 7.29 -1.18
CA LEU A 332 -24.77 7.74 -2.43
C LEU A 332 -24.27 6.85 -3.55
N SER A 333 -25.21 6.29 -4.30
CA SER A 333 -24.92 5.72 -5.60
C SER A 333 -25.78 6.33 -6.70
N VAL A 334 -25.22 6.40 -7.89
CA VAL A 334 -25.95 6.76 -9.10
C VAL A 334 -25.71 5.64 -10.10
N ASP A 335 -26.80 5.05 -10.54
CA ASP A 335 -26.84 3.92 -11.44
C ASP A 335 -27.42 4.43 -12.76
N ILE A 336 -26.77 4.11 -13.88
CA ILE A 336 -27.22 4.52 -15.21
C ILE A 336 -27.33 3.27 -16.07
N GLY A 337 -28.44 3.13 -16.80
CA GLY A 337 -28.66 2.00 -17.69
C GLY A 337 -29.66 2.30 -18.79
N LEU A 338 -29.97 1.29 -19.59
CA LEU A 338 -30.98 1.36 -20.64
C LEU A 338 -32.19 0.52 -20.26
N SER A 339 -33.37 1.13 -20.27
CA SER A 339 -34.65 0.42 -20.17
C SER A 339 -35.17 0.18 -21.59
N MET A 340 -35.43 -1.08 -21.94
CA MET A 340 -35.95 -1.44 -23.26
C MET A 340 -37.06 -2.48 -23.15
N GLN A 341 -38.14 -2.28 -23.90
CA GLN A 341 -39.20 -3.27 -24.02
C GLN A 341 -38.83 -4.26 -25.12
N ARG A 342 -38.51 -5.51 -24.75
CA ARG A 342 -38.30 -6.61 -25.70
C ARG A 342 -39.59 -7.44 -25.79
N CYS A 343 -40.14 -7.53 -26.98
CA CYS A 343 -41.26 -8.43 -27.27
C CYS A 343 -40.71 -9.69 -27.94
N ALA A 344 -41.06 -10.85 -27.38
CA ALA A 344 -40.76 -12.15 -27.94
C ALA A 344 -42.05 -12.96 -28.05
N GLN A 345 -42.18 -13.71 -29.14
CA GLN A 345 -43.33 -14.57 -29.35
C GLN A 345 -43.05 -15.93 -28.70
N LEU A 346 -43.80 -16.25 -27.64
CA LEU A 346 -43.71 -17.53 -26.94
C LEU A 346 -45.11 -18.17 -26.96
N TRP A 347 -45.21 -19.35 -27.57
CA TRP A 347 -46.45 -20.14 -27.64
C TRP A 347 -47.66 -19.41 -28.22
N GLY A 348 -47.45 -18.61 -29.27
CA GLY A 348 -48.52 -17.92 -29.98
C GLY A 348 -49.09 -16.69 -29.26
N ALA A 349 -48.50 -16.26 -28.14
CA ALA A 349 -48.78 -14.99 -27.49
C ALA A 349 -47.52 -14.10 -27.50
N ASP A 350 -47.73 -12.80 -27.74
CA ASP A 350 -46.66 -11.81 -27.66
C ASP A 350 -46.38 -11.45 -26.19
N LEU A 351 -45.21 -11.86 -25.69
CA LEU A 351 -44.74 -11.51 -24.35
C LEU A 351 -43.76 -10.33 -24.47
N CYS A 352 -44.23 -9.14 -24.15
CA CYS A 352 -43.39 -7.95 -24.01
C CYS A 352 -42.87 -7.83 -22.58
N VAL A 353 -41.56 -7.97 -22.38
CA VAL A 353 -40.92 -7.81 -21.08
C VAL A 353 -39.97 -6.62 -21.14
N LYS A 354 -40.07 -5.70 -20.18
CA LYS A 354 -39.06 -4.65 -20.02
C LYS A 354 -37.78 -5.30 -19.49
N PHE A 355 -36.71 -5.19 -20.25
CA PHE A 355 -35.37 -5.62 -19.90
C PHE A 355 -34.51 -4.39 -19.59
N GLU A 356 -33.68 -4.50 -18.57
CA GLU A 356 -32.72 -3.47 -18.17
C GLU A 356 -31.32 -4.00 -18.46
N ALA A 357 -30.65 -3.42 -19.45
CA ALA A 357 -29.26 -3.73 -19.71
C ALA A 357 -28.35 -3.05 -18.67
N GLU A 358 -27.33 -3.79 -18.21
CA GLU A 358 -26.39 -3.52 -17.11
C GLU A 358 -26.38 -2.07 -16.59
N ALA A 359 -26.84 -1.90 -15.34
CA ALA A 359 -26.63 -0.69 -14.58
C ALA A 359 -25.15 -0.59 -14.20
N ASP A 360 -24.37 0.20 -14.92
CA ASP A 360 -23.04 0.56 -14.42
C ASP A 360 -23.24 1.47 -13.20
N LYS A 361 -22.65 1.07 -12.07
CA LYS A 361 -22.57 1.93 -10.89
C LYS A 361 -21.58 3.04 -11.18
N VAL A 362 -22.13 4.17 -11.57
CA VAL A 362 -21.41 5.32 -12.07
C VAL A 362 -20.86 6.15 -10.90
N VAL A 363 -21.60 6.26 -9.80
CA VAL A 363 -21.11 6.82 -8.54
C VAL A 363 -21.32 5.78 -7.46
N ASP A 364 -20.28 5.44 -6.71
CA ASP A 364 -20.35 4.63 -5.49
C ASP A 364 -19.40 5.23 -4.45
N LYS A 365 -19.94 6.05 -3.55
CA LYS A 365 -19.17 6.81 -2.56
C LYS A 365 -19.87 6.77 -1.20
N SER A 366 -19.07 6.59 -0.16
CA SER A 366 -19.47 6.79 1.22
C SER A 366 -18.76 8.00 1.82
N TRP A 367 -19.45 8.73 2.70
CA TRP A 367 -18.84 9.80 3.48
C TRP A 367 -19.04 9.57 4.97
N PRO A 368 -18.00 9.74 5.80
CA PRO A 368 -18.16 9.73 7.23
C PRO A 368 -18.99 10.96 7.63
N LEU A 369 -20.15 10.71 8.21
CA LEU A 369 -21.04 11.72 8.78
C LEU A 369 -20.53 12.21 10.13
N PHE A 370 -19.97 11.29 10.92
CA PHE A 370 -19.11 11.59 12.07
C PHE A 370 -18.36 10.33 12.50
N ARG A 371 -17.17 10.53 13.08
CA ARG A 371 -16.48 9.54 13.91
C ARG A 371 -16.37 10.13 15.31
N ARG A 372 -16.99 9.49 16.30
CA ARG A 372 -16.83 9.88 17.71
C ARG A 372 -15.93 8.86 18.39
N ASP A 373 -14.68 9.26 18.62
CA ASP A 373 -13.76 8.50 19.47
C ASP A 373 -14.18 8.72 20.92
N TYR A 374 -14.72 7.69 21.57
CA TYR A 374 -14.96 7.75 23.01
C TYR A 374 -13.64 7.47 23.72
N PHE A 375 -13.07 8.50 24.37
CA PHE A 375 -11.97 8.31 25.30
C PHE A 375 -12.44 7.40 26.44
N ALA A 376 -11.77 6.27 26.62
CA ALA A 376 -11.97 5.43 27.79
C ALA A 376 -11.79 6.26 29.09
N GLY A 377 -12.56 5.93 30.12
CA GLY A 377 -12.36 6.50 31.46
C GLY A 377 -10.92 6.30 31.96
N PRO A 378 -10.50 7.02 33.02
CA PRO A 378 -9.21 6.73 33.64
C PRO A 378 -9.13 5.27 34.08
N THR A 379 -7.92 4.71 34.11
CA THR A 379 -7.67 3.40 34.71
C THR A 379 -6.44 3.51 35.60
N ILE A 380 -6.60 3.23 36.89
CA ILE A 380 -5.54 3.15 37.87
C ILE A 380 -4.76 1.87 37.61
N SER A 381 -3.46 2.00 37.37
CA SER A 381 -2.56 0.88 37.06
C SER A 381 -1.90 0.27 38.30
N SER A 382 -1.95 0.98 39.42
CA SER A 382 -1.34 0.56 40.68
C SER A 382 -2.12 -0.63 41.25
N ALA A 383 -1.74 -1.86 40.94
CA ALA A 383 -2.49 -3.04 41.36
C ALA A 383 -2.25 -3.47 42.81
N LYS A 384 -1.09 -3.12 43.40
CA LYS A 384 -0.69 -3.51 44.77
C LYS A 384 0.27 -2.50 45.39
N LEU A 385 0.19 -2.31 46.72
CA LEU A 385 1.18 -1.56 47.49
C LEU A 385 2.21 -2.53 48.06
N ALA A 386 3.49 -2.17 48.01
CA ALA A 386 4.55 -2.95 48.67
C ALA A 386 4.33 -2.95 50.20
N PRO A 387 4.64 -4.04 50.92
CA PRO A 387 4.53 -4.04 52.37
C PRO A 387 5.42 -2.98 53.04
N ALA A 388 4.96 -2.45 54.17
CA ALA A 388 5.72 -1.56 55.03
C ALA A 388 6.27 -2.32 56.25
N VAL A 389 7.32 -1.81 56.90
CA VAL A 389 7.86 -2.36 58.14
C VAL A 389 7.52 -1.43 59.30
N ARG A 390 7.04 -2.00 60.41
CA ARG A 390 6.70 -1.22 61.60
C ARG A 390 7.86 -0.33 62.05
N GLY A 391 7.58 0.96 62.24
CA GLY A 391 8.57 1.95 62.71
C GLY A 391 9.54 2.47 61.64
N GLN A 392 9.48 1.99 60.39
CA GLN A 392 10.30 2.49 59.27
C GLN A 392 9.51 3.47 58.39
N GLN A 393 10.20 4.44 57.79
CA GLN A 393 9.58 5.37 56.84
C GLN A 393 9.19 4.64 55.54
N TYR A 394 8.00 4.95 55.01
CA TYR A 394 7.43 4.35 53.82
C TYR A 394 6.98 5.42 52.81
N THR A 395 7.19 5.14 51.52
CA THR A 395 6.68 5.95 50.41
C THR A 395 6.33 5.04 49.23
N ALA A 396 5.12 5.19 48.66
CA ALA A 396 4.69 4.48 47.46
C ALA A 396 3.95 5.44 46.52
N GLY A 397 4.25 5.36 45.21
CA GLY A 397 3.58 6.15 44.19
C GLY A 397 2.34 5.47 43.62
N LEU A 398 1.39 6.26 43.16
CA LEU A 398 0.16 5.87 42.47
C LEU A 398 0.17 6.42 41.06
N THR A 399 -0.28 5.62 40.09
CA THR A 399 -0.22 5.95 38.66
C THR A 399 -1.46 5.45 37.92
N THR A 400 -1.92 6.21 36.93
CA THR A 400 -2.86 5.71 35.92
C THR A 400 -2.08 5.04 34.79
N THR A 401 -2.72 4.14 34.04
CA THR A 401 -2.10 3.41 32.93
C THR A 401 -1.49 4.33 31.86
N ASP A 402 -2.03 5.53 31.72
CA ASP A 402 -1.63 6.54 30.73
C ASP A 402 -0.93 7.77 31.31
N ASN A 403 -0.59 7.75 32.61
CA ASN A 403 0.05 8.87 33.33
C ASN A 403 -0.70 10.21 33.22
N ARG A 404 -2.03 10.18 33.08
CA ARG A 404 -2.84 11.40 32.94
C ARG A 404 -2.83 12.25 34.23
N PRO A 405 -2.83 13.59 34.12
CA PRO A 405 -2.88 14.47 35.27
C PRO A 405 -4.26 14.45 35.94
N GLY A 406 -4.29 14.55 37.26
CA GLY A 406 -5.54 14.59 38.01
C GLY A 406 -5.34 14.57 39.52
N SER A 407 -6.44 14.42 40.25
CA SER A 407 -6.46 14.41 41.72
C SER A 407 -6.65 12.99 42.27
N TRP A 408 -6.04 12.73 43.42
CA TRP A 408 -6.08 11.45 44.11
C TRP A 408 -6.69 11.62 45.49
N ARG A 409 -7.59 10.72 45.89
CA ARG A 409 -8.18 10.70 47.24
C ARG A 409 -8.46 9.29 47.74
N ILE A 410 -8.58 9.13 49.05
CA ILE A 410 -9.12 7.91 49.65
C ILE A 410 -10.65 7.96 49.51
N ALA A 411 -11.22 6.99 48.79
CA ALA A 411 -12.67 6.85 48.62
C ALA A 411 -13.30 5.90 49.65
N GLY A 412 -12.52 4.97 50.21
CA GLY A 412 -12.95 4.02 51.22
C GLY A 412 -11.79 3.38 51.98
N GLY A 413 -12.07 2.79 53.15
CA GLY A 413 -11.05 2.19 54.01
C GLY A 413 -10.17 3.20 54.77
N ALA A 414 -9.07 2.72 55.35
CA ALA A 414 -8.13 3.56 56.10
C ALA A 414 -6.69 3.04 55.98
N LEU A 415 -5.73 3.97 55.91
CA LEU A 415 -4.31 3.65 56.02
C LEU A 415 -3.92 3.36 57.48
N PRO A 416 -2.81 2.62 57.73
CA PRO A 416 -2.30 2.38 59.08
C PRO A 416 -2.04 3.68 59.83
N SER A 417 -2.15 3.64 61.17
CA SER A 417 -1.81 4.80 62.02
C SER A 417 -0.37 5.24 61.77
N GLY A 418 -0.19 6.54 61.46
CA GLY A 418 1.09 7.14 61.09
C GLY A 418 1.33 7.28 59.58
N MET A 419 0.34 6.95 58.74
CA MET A 419 0.40 7.07 57.28
C MET A 419 -0.70 7.97 56.70
N SER A 420 -0.46 8.55 55.54
CA SER A 420 -1.38 9.45 54.83
C SER A 420 -1.20 9.39 53.31
N LEU A 421 -2.20 9.88 52.56
CA LEU A 421 -2.12 10.09 51.11
C LEU A 421 -1.76 11.56 50.83
N SER A 422 -0.67 11.79 50.11
CA SER A 422 -0.16 13.11 49.72
C SER A 422 0.01 13.17 48.20
N GLY A 423 -0.96 13.80 47.52
CA GLY A 423 -1.03 13.79 46.05
C GLY A 423 -1.12 12.35 45.51
N SER A 424 -0.24 12.01 44.56
CA SER A 424 -0.12 10.65 44.01
C SER A 424 0.75 9.71 44.86
N LYS A 425 0.97 9.98 46.16
CA LYS A 425 1.86 9.16 47.01
C LYS A 425 1.24 8.78 48.35
N VAL A 426 1.38 7.52 48.75
CA VAL A 426 1.12 7.04 50.11
C VAL A 426 2.42 7.16 50.91
N VAL A 427 2.41 7.92 52.02
CA VAL A 427 3.62 8.26 52.79
C VAL A 427 3.40 8.17 54.30
N GLY A 428 4.44 7.82 55.07
CA GLY A 428 4.44 7.91 56.54
C GLY A 428 5.23 6.79 57.24
N THR A 429 5.01 6.61 58.55
CA THR A 429 5.68 5.59 59.38
C THR A 429 4.60 4.77 60.11
N PRO A 430 4.41 3.47 59.78
CA PRO A 430 3.32 2.69 60.34
C PRO A 430 3.63 2.24 61.78
N ALA A 431 2.67 2.45 62.70
CA ALA A 431 2.86 2.13 64.12
C ALA A 431 2.44 0.70 64.53
N LYS A 432 1.55 0.05 63.75
CA LYS A 432 0.96 -1.26 64.07
C LYS A 432 1.05 -2.22 62.88
N THR A 433 1.45 -3.46 63.15
CA THR A 433 1.45 -4.56 62.17
C THR A 433 0.03 -4.96 61.78
N GLY A 434 -0.14 -5.55 60.61
CA GLY A 434 -1.46 -5.99 60.10
C GLY A 434 -1.66 -5.70 58.61
N SER A 435 -2.81 -6.09 58.07
CA SER A 435 -3.21 -5.80 56.68
C SER A 435 -4.35 -4.78 56.68
N TYR A 436 -4.21 -3.74 55.85
CA TYR A 436 -5.12 -2.59 55.80
C TYR A 436 -5.64 -2.42 54.38
N ALA A 437 -6.95 -2.55 54.18
CA ALA A 437 -7.60 -2.32 52.90
C ALA A 437 -7.94 -0.83 52.71
N VAL A 438 -7.67 -0.29 51.53
CA VAL A 438 -7.92 1.10 51.16
C VAL A 438 -8.38 1.18 49.70
N THR A 439 -9.45 1.93 49.44
CA THR A 439 -9.92 2.23 48.08
C THR A 439 -9.43 3.61 47.69
N ILE A 440 -8.63 3.68 46.63
CA ILE A 440 -8.10 4.92 46.08
C ILE A 440 -8.94 5.34 44.87
N ARG A 441 -9.35 6.61 44.83
CA ARG A 441 -10.02 7.22 43.67
C ARG A 441 -9.10 8.19 42.96
N PHE A 442 -9.06 8.08 41.64
CA PHE A 442 -8.50 9.08 40.75
C PHE A 442 -9.60 9.90 40.09
N THR A 443 -9.36 11.19 39.82
CA THR A 443 -10.30 12.07 39.08
C THR A 443 -9.52 12.99 38.14
N ASP A 444 -9.86 12.97 36.84
CA ASP A 444 -9.21 13.80 35.81
C ASP A 444 -9.83 15.22 35.69
N SER A 445 -9.27 16.04 34.81
CA SER A 445 -9.71 17.43 34.56
C SER A 445 -11.12 17.55 34.01
N GLU A 446 -11.66 16.48 33.43
CA GLU A 446 -13.02 16.43 32.88
C GLU A 446 -14.02 15.81 33.88
N GLY A 447 -13.58 15.49 35.10
CA GLY A 447 -14.42 14.97 36.17
C GLY A 447 -14.71 13.46 36.09
N ARG A 448 -14.01 12.72 35.22
CA ARG A 448 -14.15 11.26 35.12
C ARG A 448 -13.33 10.59 36.22
N THR A 449 -13.81 9.46 36.74
CA THR A 449 -13.22 8.80 37.90
C THR A 449 -12.92 7.33 37.67
N ASP A 450 -11.93 6.82 38.40
CA ASP A 450 -11.68 5.39 38.55
C ASP A 450 -11.35 5.07 40.02
N ASP A 451 -11.76 3.89 40.47
CA ASP A 451 -11.61 3.41 41.84
C ASP A 451 -10.83 2.11 41.85
N GLN A 452 -9.80 2.05 42.68
CA GLN A 452 -8.98 0.86 42.84
C GLN A 452 -8.86 0.47 44.31
N ASP A 453 -9.25 -0.76 44.61
CA ASP A 453 -9.01 -1.38 45.90
C ASP A 453 -7.55 -1.84 46.00
N LEU A 454 -6.89 -1.40 47.06
CA LEU A 454 -5.51 -1.72 47.42
C LEU A 454 -5.44 -2.29 48.83
N SER A 455 -4.40 -3.06 49.10
CA SER A 455 -4.07 -3.54 50.45
C SER A 455 -2.62 -3.18 50.78
N LEU A 456 -2.41 -2.64 51.98
CA LEU A 456 -1.09 -2.39 52.56
C LEU A 456 -0.86 -3.31 53.76
N THR A 457 0.19 -4.13 53.69
CA THR A 457 0.60 -5.02 54.77
C THR A 457 1.76 -4.41 55.56
N VAL A 458 1.67 -4.40 56.89
CA VAL A 458 2.72 -3.93 57.80
C VAL A 458 3.35 -5.11 58.54
N LEU A 459 4.64 -5.35 58.30
CA LEU A 459 5.44 -6.47 58.81
C LEU A 459 6.14 -6.16 60.15
N ASP A 460 6.43 -7.21 60.92
CA ASP A 460 7.32 -7.14 62.08
C ASP A 460 8.77 -7.45 61.67
N GLY A 461 9.63 -6.43 61.62
CA GLY A 461 11.02 -6.56 61.19
C GLY A 461 11.89 -7.39 62.14
N ALA A 462 11.51 -7.53 63.41
CA ALA A 462 12.31 -8.20 64.43
C ALA A 462 12.56 -9.70 64.12
N SER A 463 11.63 -10.36 63.42
CA SER A 463 11.72 -11.79 63.10
C SER A 463 12.77 -12.15 62.03
N PHE A 464 13.33 -11.16 61.33
CA PHE A 464 14.22 -11.37 60.19
C PHE A 464 15.68 -10.96 60.44
N LYS A 465 16.00 -10.41 61.62
CA LYS A 465 17.33 -9.91 61.96
C LYS A 465 18.39 -11.02 61.93
N ASN A 466 19.54 -10.75 61.30
CA ASN A 466 20.68 -11.68 61.16
C ASN A 466 20.32 -13.02 60.50
N LYS A 467 19.41 -13.01 59.52
CA LYS A 467 19.02 -14.21 58.76
C LYS A 467 19.30 -14.07 57.28
N ILE A 468 19.50 -15.20 56.62
CA ILE A 468 19.44 -15.27 55.17
C ILE A 468 17.97 -15.45 54.80
N ILE A 469 17.42 -14.56 53.98
CA ILE A 469 16.07 -14.69 53.43
C ILE A 469 16.13 -15.09 51.97
N THR A 470 15.36 -16.10 51.59
CA THR A 470 15.32 -16.62 50.23
C THR A 470 13.96 -16.37 49.61
N SER A 471 13.96 -15.72 48.45
CA SER A 471 12.76 -15.45 47.66
C SER A 471 12.21 -16.72 46.99
N PRO A 472 10.93 -16.73 46.58
CA PRO A 472 10.37 -17.82 45.77
C PRO A 472 11.08 -17.98 44.42
N THR A 473 11.74 -16.92 43.95
CA THR A 473 12.55 -16.91 42.71
C THR A 473 13.98 -17.45 42.89
N GLY A 474 14.35 -17.87 44.10
CA GLY A 474 15.66 -18.43 44.42
C GLY A 474 16.76 -17.41 44.73
N LYS A 475 16.49 -16.09 44.61
CA LYS A 475 17.41 -15.04 45.09
C LYS A 475 17.49 -15.05 46.62
N SER A 476 18.70 -14.89 47.16
CA SER A 476 18.94 -14.85 48.60
C SER A 476 19.54 -13.50 49.03
N TYR A 477 19.15 -13.05 50.22
CA TYR A 477 19.60 -11.80 50.81
C TYR A 477 19.97 -12.02 52.27
N LEU A 478 20.98 -11.30 52.77
CA LEU A 478 21.26 -11.21 54.20
C LEU A 478 20.50 -10.01 54.76
N ILE A 479 19.68 -10.23 55.79
CA ILE A 479 19.14 -9.15 56.61
C ILE A 479 20.09 -8.96 57.80
N ASP A 480 20.73 -7.80 57.88
CA ASP A 480 21.70 -7.52 58.93
C ASP A 480 21.05 -7.15 60.27
N ALA A 481 21.88 -6.69 61.21
CA ALA A 481 21.43 -6.28 62.53
C ALA A 481 20.57 -5.00 62.51
N ASP A 482 20.69 -4.19 61.47
CA ASP A 482 20.03 -2.89 61.29
C ASP A 482 18.82 -2.98 60.32
N LEU A 483 18.42 -4.20 59.98
CA LEU A 483 17.33 -4.54 59.06
C LEU A 483 17.56 -4.05 57.62
N GLN A 484 18.82 -3.88 57.22
CA GLN A 484 19.22 -3.64 55.85
C GLN A 484 19.30 -4.96 55.09
N LYS A 485 18.81 -4.94 53.85
CA LYS A 485 18.85 -6.05 52.91
C LYS A 485 20.11 -5.97 52.06
N HIS A 486 21.03 -6.91 52.30
CA HIS A 486 22.25 -7.07 51.52
C HIS A 486 22.07 -8.17 50.48
N SER A 487 22.32 -7.86 49.21
CA SER A 487 22.30 -8.87 48.15
C SER A 487 23.42 -9.90 48.37
N ILE A 488 23.09 -11.19 48.29
CA ILE A 488 24.07 -12.26 48.23
C ILE A 488 24.27 -12.58 46.74
N ALA A 489 25.41 -12.15 46.20
CA ALA A 489 25.64 -12.16 44.76
C ALA A 489 26.01 -13.54 44.20
N THR A 490 26.58 -14.42 45.03
CA THR A 490 27.06 -15.73 44.57
C THR A 490 26.60 -16.86 45.48
N THR A 491 26.40 -18.03 44.89
CA THR A 491 26.10 -19.27 45.61
C THR A 491 27.23 -19.65 46.57
N TRP A 492 28.47 -19.24 46.29
CA TRP A 492 29.63 -19.46 47.15
C TRP A 492 29.56 -18.62 48.42
N THR A 493 29.23 -17.34 48.28
CA THR A 493 28.96 -16.46 49.42
C THR A 493 27.80 -17.01 50.26
N TYR A 494 26.73 -17.51 49.63
CA TYR A 494 25.61 -18.15 50.32
C TYR A 494 26.06 -19.36 51.17
N PHE A 495 26.73 -20.34 50.57
CA PHE A 495 27.17 -21.53 51.32
C PHE A 495 28.21 -21.20 52.38
N CYS A 496 29.10 -20.25 52.12
CA CYS A 496 30.04 -19.76 53.12
C CYS A 496 29.33 -19.15 54.35
N LEU A 497 28.26 -18.36 54.15
CA LEU A 497 27.48 -17.78 55.24
C LEU A 497 26.72 -18.85 56.04
N VAL A 498 26.19 -19.89 55.36
CA VAL A 498 25.57 -21.04 56.01
C VAL A 498 26.58 -21.85 56.83
N ASP A 499 27.76 -22.13 56.27
CA ASP A 499 28.84 -22.84 56.97
C ASP A 499 29.36 -22.04 58.20
N ARG A 500 29.11 -20.73 58.24
CA ARG A 500 29.38 -19.83 59.38
C ARG A 500 28.23 -19.75 60.40
N GLY A 501 27.15 -20.49 60.20
CA GLY A 501 26.05 -20.64 61.18
C GLY A 501 24.86 -19.69 61.01
N LEU A 502 24.73 -18.99 59.88
CA LEU A 502 23.53 -18.18 59.58
C LEU A 502 22.38 -19.07 59.11
N GLU A 503 21.19 -18.88 59.69
CA GLU A 503 19.97 -19.60 59.31
C GLU A 503 19.34 -19.01 58.03
N ALA A 504 18.91 -19.88 57.12
CA ALA A 504 18.18 -19.50 55.91
C ALA A 504 16.66 -19.73 56.06
N VAL A 505 15.86 -18.71 55.74
CA VAL A 505 14.40 -18.71 55.86
C VAL A 505 13.77 -18.37 54.51
N ALA A 506 12.84 -19.20 54.04
CA ALA A 506 12.05 -18.92 52.84
C ALA A 506 10.95 -17.88 53.17
N VAL A 507 10.82 -16.86 52.33
CA VAL A 507 9.84 -15.77 52.52
C VAL A 507 9.17 -15.42 51.19
N GLU A 508 7.98 -14.82 51.25
CA GLU A 508 7.29 -14.31 50.07
C GLU A 508 8.02 -13.09 49.49
N GLN A 509 7.93 -12.88 48.16
CA GLN A 509 8.61 -11.76 47.49
C GLN A 509 8.21 -10.41 48.09
N THR A 510 6.95 -10.26 48.47
CA THR A 510 6.40 -9.05 49.10
C THR A 510 7.08 -8.74 50.44
N GLN A 511 7.53 -9.75 51.19
CA GLN A 511 8.22 -9.53 52.46
C GLN A 511 9.65 -9.00 52.27
N ILE A 512 10.30 -9.33 51.15
CA ILE A 512 11.67 -8.90 50.80
C ILE A 512 11.69 -7.42 50.41
N ASP A 513 10.64 -6.97 49.72
CA ASP A 513 10.55 -5.60 49.19
C ASP A 513 10.33 -4.56 50.30
N GLY A 514 9.91 -5.00 51.50
CA GLY A 514 9.74 -4.13 52.67
C GLY A 514 11.03 -3.70 53.36
N PHE A 515 12.18 -4.34 53.08
CA PHE A 515 13.46 -4.01 53.71
C PHE A 515 14.29 -3.02 52.87
N PRO A 516 14.87 -1.98 53.49
CA PRO A 516 15.78 -1.05 52.82
C PRO A 516 17.01 -1.75 52.24
N ALA A 517 17.54 -1.27 51.11
CA ALA A 517 18.70 -1.86 50.46
C ALA A 517 20.02 -1.41 51.12
N GLY A 518 20.84 -2.37 51.53
CA GLY A 518 22.23 -2.18 51.98
C GLY A 518 23.26 -2.58 50.91
N PRO A 519 24.57 -2.36 51.15
CA PRO A 519 25.64 -2.81 50.26
C PRO A 519 25.65 -4.33 50.09
N ALA A 520 26.26 -4.86 49.04
CA ALA A 520 26.34 -6.32 48.86
C ALA A 520 27.10 -7.01 50.01
N ALA A 521 26.74 -8.25 50.32
CA ALA A 521 27.46 -9.05 51.31
C ALA A 521 28.91 -9.31 50.85
N LYS A 522 29.87 -9.32 51.79
CA LYS A 522 31.29 -9.60 51.49
C LYS A 522 31.44 -10.99 50.88
N ASP A 523 32.27 -11.08 49.84
CA ASP A 523 32.51 -12.32 49.10
C ASP A 523 33.38 -13.31 49.88
N CYS A 524 33.07 -14.61 49.81
CA CYS A 524 33.83 -15.67 50.50
C CYS A 524 33.57 -17.07 49.92
N VAL A 525 34.53 -17.99 50.12
CA VAL A 525 34.52 -19.37 49.61
C VAL A 525 34.76 -20.38 50.74
N SER A 526 33.98 -21.47 50.73
CA SER A 526 34.13 -22.60 51.66
C SER A 526 35.20 -23.59 51.18
N PRO A 527 36.29 -23.85 51.95
CA PRO A 527 37.34 -24.79 51.57
C PRO A 527 36.82 -26.22 51.30
N ALA A 528 35.84 -26.67 52.08
CA ALA A 528 35.28 -28.02 51.98
C ALA A 528 34.62 -28.30 50.63
N ARG A 529 34.12 -27.26 49.94
CA ARG A 529 33.41 -27.42 48.65
C ARG A 529 34.32 -27.41 47.43
N VAL A 530 35.58 -26.99 47.58
CA VAL A 530 36.54 -26.82 46.48
C VAL A 530 37.73 -27.77 46.60
N GLU A 531 37.65 -28.71 47.53
CA GLU A 531 38.68 -29.72 47.80
C GLU A 531 39.02 -30.55 46.55
N GLY A 532 40.31 -30.72 46.28
CA GLY A 532 40.85 -31.45 45.15
C GLY A 532 40.75 -30.75 43.79
N GLN A 533 40.28 -29.49 43.76
CA GLN A 533 40.06 -28.72 42.53
C GLN A 533 41.13 -27.63 42.33
N ILE A 534 41.28 -27.19 41.08
CA ILE A 534 42.09 -26.03 40.73
C ILE A 534 41.25 -24.77 40.91
N ILE A 535 41.75 -23.80 41.67
CA ILE A 535 41.17 -22.46 41.81
C ILE A 535 42.09 -21.43 41.17
N ARG A 536 41.51 -20.47 40.45
CA ARG A 536 42.25 -19.46 39.69
C ARG A 536 41.80 -18.05 40.03
N ARG A 537 42.76 -17.19 40.37
CA ARG A 537 42.53 -15.76 40.67
C ARG A 537 42.59 -14.92 39.40
N ASN A 538 41.98 -13.73 39.44
CA ASN A 538 41.93 -12.79 38.31
C ASN A 538 43.30 -12.36 37.78
N ASP A 539 44.35 -12.43 38.58
CA ASP A 539 45.72 -12.06 38.19
C ASP A 539 46.54 -13.24 37.62
N GLY A 540 45.89 -14.39 37.40
CA GLY A 540 46.48 -15.53 36.69
C GLY A 540 47.22 -16.53 37.57
N ILE A 541 47.28 -16.31 38.89
CA ILE A 541 47.83 -17.31 39.81
C ILE A 541 46.80 -18.43 40.01
N SER A 542 47.28 -19.68 39.94
CA SER A 542 46.48 -20.89 40.11
C SER A 542 46.99 -21.70 41.30
N TRP A 543 46.06 -22.26 42.05
CA TRP A 543 46.33 -23.19 43.14
C TRP A 543 45.51 -24.46 42.99
N VAL A 544 46.00 -25.56 43.54
CA VAL A 544 45.19 -26.76 43.79
C VAL A 544 44.82 -26.79 45.26
N VAL A 545 43.55 -26.99 45.59
CA VAL A 545 43.13 -27.15 46.99
C VAL A 545 43.31 -28.62 47.38
N VAL A 546 44.09 -28.87 48.41
CA VAL A 546 44.31 -30.21 48.98
C VAL A 546 44.42 -30.09 50.50
N GLY A 547 43.67 -30.90 51.24
CA GLY A 547 43.66 -30.88 52.70
C GLY A 547 43.06 -29.59 53.30
N GLY A 548 42.16 -28.92 52.57
CA GLY A 548 41.60 -27.63 52.99
C GLY A 548 42.52 -26.42 52.81
N GLU A 549 43.74 -26.62 52.30
CA GLU A 549 44.70 -25.55 51.98
C GLU A 549 44.88 -25.41 50.47
N ARG A 550 45.20 -24.19 50.01
CA ARG A 550 45.56 -23.93 48.60
C ARG A 550 47.07 -24.08 48.39
N HIS A 551 47.49 -24.97 47.47
CA HIS A 551 48.88 -25.22 47.08
C HIS A 551 49.23 -24.53 45.76
N HIS A 552 50.37 -23.83 45.73
CA HIS A 552 50.77 -23.04 44.57
C HIS A 552 51.23 -23.93 43.39
N ILE A 553 50.74 -23.62 42.18
CA ILE A 553 51.19 -24.27 40.94
C ILE A 553 52.44 -23.54 40.41
N PRO A 554 53.64 -24.16 40.38
CA PRO A 554 54.91 -23.46 40.13
C PRO A 554 55.09 -22.94 38.70
N SER A 555 54.56 -23.65 37.70
CA SER A 555 54.73 -23.31 36.29
C SER A 555 53.52 -23.74 35.46
N LYS A 556 53.43 -23.21 34.24
CA LYS A 556 52.36 -23.53 33.31
C LYS A 556 52.41 -24.99 32.82
N ALA A 557 53.61 -25.57 32.70
CA ALA A 557 53.75 -26.99 32.34
C ALA A 557 53.13 -27.90 33.42
N VAL A 558 53.30 -27.56 34.70
CA VAL A 558 52.70 -28.29 35.82
C VAL A 558 51.19 -28.10 35.85
N ASP A 559 50.68 -26.93 35.47
CA ASP A 559 49.23 -26.66 35.31
C ASP A 559 48.60 -27.52 34.19
N VAL A 560 49.27 -27.62 33.03
CA VAL A 560 48.87 -28.53 31.93
C VAL A 560 48.83 -29.97 32.41
N CYS A 561 49.86 -30.37 33.16
CA CYS A 561 49.99 -31.72 33.67
C CYS A 561 48.91 -32.05 34.73
N ALA A 562 48.61 -31.13 35.64
CA ALA A 562 47.54 -31.31 36.64
C ALA A 562 46.17 -31.56 35.98
N ARG A 563 45.88 -30.86 34.87
CA ARG A 563 44.64 -31.04 34.09
C ARG A 563 44.64 -32.32 33.24
N ALA A 564 45.68 -32.53 32.44
CA ALA A 564 45.70 -33.55 31.39
C ALA A 564 46.17 -34.93 31.89
N VAL A 565 47.05 -34.98 32.88
CA VAL A 565 47.64 -36.21 33.42
C VAL A 565 46.93 -36.63 34.71
N HIS A 566 46.81 -35.73 35.69
CA HIS A 566 46.16 -36.03 36.99
C HIS A 566 44.64 -35.76 37.03
N ARG A 567 44.03 -35.33 35.91
CA ARG A 567 42.57 -35.12 35.77
C ARG A 567 41.95 -34.19 36.82
N ARG A 568 42.70 -33.20 37.32
CA ARG A 568 42.18 -32.20 38.26
C ARG A 568 41.29 -31.22 37.50
N ALA A 569 40.05 -31.07 37.96
CA ALA A 569 39.10 -30.13 37.38
C ALA A 569 39.37 -28.71 37.86
N VAL A 570 39.09 -27.73 37.00
CA VAL A 570 39.04 -26.32 37.41
C VAL A 570 37.72 -26.09 38.14
N GLY A 571 37.81 -25.89 39.45
CA GLY A 571 36.67 -25.71 40.34
C GLY A 571 36.10 -24.30 40.31
N LEU A 572 36.99 -23.30 40.31
CA LEU A 572 36.63 -21.88 40.33
C LEU A 572 37.66 -21.05 39.55
N THR A 573 37.17 -20.09 38.78
CA THR A 573 37.99 -19.10 38.08
C THR A 573 37.51 -17.69 38.40
N GLY A 574 38.41 -16.73 38.28
CA GLY A 574 38.10 -15.31 38.43
C GLY A 574 37.87 -14.85 39.87
N LEU A 575 38.40 -15.59 40.84
CA LEU A 575 38.26 -15.25 42.25
C LEU A 575 38.85 -13.87 42.55
N SER A 576 38.14 -13.11 43.39
CA SER A 576 38.64 -11.87 43.97
C SER A 576 39.76 -12.15 44.98
N GLY A 577 40.59 -11.15 45.27
CA GLY A 577 41.63 -11.28 46.29
C GLY A 577 41.08 -11.62 47.68
N GLU A 578 39.93 -11.03 48.02
CA GLU A 578 39.23 -11.27 49.29
C GLU A 578 38.63 -12.68 49.38
N ALA A 579 38.01 -13.16 48.30
CA ALA A 579 37.46 -14.52 48.24
C ALA A 579 38.55 -15.60 48.26
N ALA A 580 39.69 -15.37 47.61
CA ALA A 580 40.83 -16.29 47.65
C ALA A 580 41.50 -16.33 49.04
N ALA A 581 41.54 -15.19 49.74
CA ALA A 581 42.12 -15.09 51.08
C ALA A 581 41.26 -15.74 52.17
N SER A 582 40.00 -16.11 51.87
CA SER A 582 39.16 -16.86 52.83
C SER A 582 39.56 -18.34 52.95
N ILE A 583 40.45 -18.85 52.10
CA ILE A 583 41.01 -20.21 52.16
C ILE A 583 42.47 -20.15 52.63
N PRO A 584 42.89 -20.91 53.66
CA PRO A 584 44.27 -20.95 54.12
C PRO A 584 45.27 -21.39 53.03
N GLU A 585 46.46 -20.78 52.97
CA GLU A 585 47.50 -21.07 51.98
C GLU A 585 48.55 -22.05 52.50
N SER A 586 48.90 -23.04 51.68
CA SER A 586 49.92 -24.04 52.01
C SER A 586 51.32 -23.55 51.69
N THR A 587 52.33 -24.10 52.38
CA THR A 587 53.74 -23.77 52.19
C THR A 587 54.44 -24.60 51.11
N THR A 588 53.79 -25.63 50.54
CA THR A 588 54.37 -26.54 49.54
C THR A 588 53.76 -26.36 48.14
N LYS A 589 54.55 -26.65 47.09
CA LYS A 589 54.15 -26.55 45.66
C LYS A 589 53.70 -27.91 45.10
N TYR A 590 52.95 -27.90 43.99
CA TYR A 590 52.44 -29.11 43.30
C TYR A 590 53.46 -29.75 42.31
N ASP A 591 53.47 -31.08 42.12
CA ASP A 591 54.48 -31.88 41.35
C ASP A 591 53.87 -32.76 40.19
N CYS A 592 54.41 -32.77 38.93
CA CYS A 592 53.88 -33.49 37.71
C CYS A 592 54.80 -33.49 36.39
N SER A 593 54.77 -34.52 35.45
CA SER A 593 55.62 -34.69 34.19
C SER A 593 54.92 -35.18 32.84
N ILE A 594 55.51 -34.94 31.63
CA ILE A 594 54.89 -35.14 30.25
C ILE A 594 55.73 -35.82 29.09
N GLU A 595 56.85 -36.50 29.34
CA GLU A 595 57.78 -37.06 28.30
C GLU A 595 57.19 -38.17 27.37
N GLY A 596 57.63 -38.25 26.10
CA GLY A 596 57.35 -39.38 25.18
C GLY A 596 56.01 -39.32 24.43
N THR A 597 55.35 -38.17 24.43
CA THR A 597 54.01 -37.97 23.88
C THR A 597 54.01 -37.07 22.65
N VAL A 598 52.94 -37.13 21.84
CA VAL A 598 52.66 -36.12 20.82
C VAL A 598 51.74 -35.08 21.43
N VAL A 599 52.19 -33.82 21.49
CA VAL A 599 51.42 -32.70 22.01
C VAL A 599 50.91 -31.87 20.85
N GLN A 600 49.61 -31.69 20.77
CA GLN A 600 49.00 -30.85 19.74
C GLN A 600 49.28 -29.37 20.06
N ALA A 601 49.85 -28.62 19.12
CA ALA A 601 50.14 -27.20 19.26
C ALA A 601 48.98 -26.36 18.68
N LEU A 602 48.60 -25.27 19.33
CA LEU A 602 47.49 -24.43 18.88
C LEU A 602 47.95 -23.17 18.10
N ASP A 603 49.20 -22.71 18.24
CA ASP A 603 49.77 -21.56 17.49
C ASP A 603 50.07 -21.85 16.04
N LYS A 604 50.02 -23.10 15.68
CA LYS A 604 50.51 -23.56 14.40
C LYS A 604 49.33 -23.85 13.49
N PRO A 605 49.50 -23.73 12.16
CA PRO A 605 48.38 -23.87 11.25
C PRO A 605 47.78 -25.28 11.32
N GLN A 606 46.47 -25.36 11.56
CA GLN A 606 45.66 -26.57 11.37
C GLN A 606 45.78 -27.07 9.91
N PRO A 607 45.59 -28.37 9.60
CA PRO A 607 44.93 -29.39 10.42
C PRO A 607 45.83 -30.16 11.40
N TYR A 608 47.16 -30.24 11.22
CA TYR A 608 47.97 -31.04 12.17
C TYR A 608 49.35 -30.45 12.47
N PRO A 609 49.39 -29.52 13.42
CA PRO A 609 50.63 -29.03 13.95
C PRO A 609 50.87 -29.61 15.34
N ALA A 610 51.67 -30.66 15.40
CA ALA A 610 51.98 -31.32 16.66
C ALA A 610 53.48 -31.32 16.90
N TYR A 611 53.84 -31.27 18.18
CA TYR A 611 55.19 -31.52 18.62
C TYR A 611 55.28 -32.95 19.13
N ARG A 612 56.26 -33.70 18.62
CA ARG A 612 56.68 -34.93 19.25
C ARG A 612 57.66 -34.59 20.37
N ILE A 613 57.33 -34.97 21.61
CA ILE A 613 58.20 -34.75 22.77
C ILE A 613 59.09 -35.97 22.95
N SER A 614 60.40 -35.76 22.83
CA SER A 614 61.39 -36.83 22.92
C SER A 614 62.73 -36.27 23.39
N GLY A 615 63.33 -36.92 24.39
CA GLY A 615 64.59 -36.48 24.98
C GLY A 615 64.50 -35.11 25.65
N GLY A 616 63.34 -34.76 26.22
CA GLY A 616 63.08 -33.44 26.80
C GLY A 616 63.03 -32.28 25.80
N LYS A 617 62.98 -32.57 24.49
CA LYS A 617 62.88 -31.59 23.41
C LYS A 617 61.59 -31.76 22.62
N ARG A 618 61.18 -30.69 21.94
CA ARG A 618 60.03 -30.70 21.03
C ARG A 618 60.47 -30.78 19.57
N TYR A 619 59.97 -31.76 18.83
CA TYR A 619 60.22 -31.94 17.40
C TYR A 619 58.96 -31.60 16.60
N TRP A 620 59.11 -30.74 15.61
CA TRP A 620 58.03 -30.20 14.82
C TRP A 620 57.53 -31.20 13.75
N ILE A 621 56.22 -31.44 13.71
CA ILE A 621 55.54 -32.20 12.63
C ILE A 621 54.87 -31.20 11.69
N ALA A 622 55.42 -31.07 10.48
CA ALA A 622 55.07 -29.99 9.56
C ALA A 622 53.88 -30.29 8.64
N ASP A 623 53.51 -31.56 8.45
CA ASP A 623 52.51 -31.96 7.47
C ASP A 623 51.58 -33.08 7.98
N GLY A 624 50.35 -33.06 7.47
CA GLY A 624 49.29 -33.96 7.92
C GLY A 624 49.53 -35.43 7.61
N TRP A 625 50.25 -35.72 6.51
CA TRP A 625 50.62 -37.08 6.15
C TRP A 625 51.62 -37.68 7.15
N THR A 626 52.58 -36.87 7.59
CA THR A 626 53.55 -37.23 8.64
C THR A 626 52.88 -37.34 10.02
N PHE A 627 51.91 -36.47 10.32
CA PHE A 627 51.11 -36.58 11.55
C PHE A 627 50.30 -37.87 11.61
N ASP A 628 49.56 -38.21 10.54
CA ASP A 628 48.75 -39.43 10.51
C ASP A 628 49.62 -40.70 10.61
N TYR A 629 50.82 -40.66 10.03
CA TYR A 629 51.82 -41.71 10.20
C TYR A 629 52.23 -41.92 11.67
N TRP A 630 52.42 -40.86 12.46
CA TRP A 630 52.83 -40.94 13.88
C TRP A 630 51.66 -41.18 14.85
N LYS A 631 50.51 -40.58 14.59
CA LYS A 631 49.27 -40.76 15.37
C LYS A 631 48.88 -42.24 15.50
N ARG A 632 49.14 -43.05 14.47
CA ARG A 632 48.90 -44.50 14.50
C ARG A 632 49.90 -45.28 15.39
N ARG A 633 50.92 -44.63 15.98
CA ARG A 633 52.03 -45.29 16.67
C ARG A 633 52.33 -44.82 18.11
N VAL A 634 51.91 -43.61 18.53
CA VAL A 634 52.20 -43.07 19.89
C VAL A 634 51.02 -42.27 20.49
N PRO A 635 50.90 -42.11 21.83
CA PRO A 635 49.81 -41.37 22.47
C PRO A 635 49.82 -39.86 22.17
N VAL A 636 48.62 -39.30 21.97
CA VAL A 636 48.42 -37.87 21.68
C VAL A 636 47.77 -37.17 22.87
N VAL A 637 48.40 -36.11 23.37
CA VAL A 637 47.90 -35.25 24.44
C VAL A 637 47.41 -33.92 23.83
N ALA A 638 46.13 -33.62 24.01
CA ALA A 638 45.58 -32.33 23.64
C ALA A 638 45.97 -31.30 24.72
N SER A 639 46.82 -30.33 24.38
CA SER A 639 47.20 -29.25 25.29
C SER A 639 46.58 -27.93 24.85
N TYR A 640 46.14 -27.12 25.82
CA TYR A 640 45.54 -25.81 25.61
C TYR A 640 46.44 -24.64 26.06
N ASP A 641 47.65 -24.91 26.57
CA ASP A 641 48.59 -23.86 27.02
C ASP A 641 49.90 -23.94 26.24
N GLU A 642 49.96 -23.14 25.19
CA GLU A 642 51.02 -23.10 24.21
C GLU A 642 52.30 -22.42 24.72
N ALA A 643 52.16 -21.47 25.65
CA ALA A 643 53.29 -20.81 26.29
C ALA A 643 54.13 -21.83 27.07
N ALA A 644 53.48 -22.82 27.69
CA ALA A 644 54.15 -23.91 28.41
C ALA A 644 54.97 -24.82 27.47
N ILE A 645 54.47 -25.08 26.26
CA ILE A 645 55.18 -25.91 25.26
C ILE A 645 56.41 -25.16 24.72
N LYS A 646 56.33 -23.83 24.62
CA LYS A 646 57.42 -22.97 24.14
C LYS A 646 58.63 -22.90 25.05
N GLU A 647 58.46 -23.20 26.33
CA GLU A 647 59.55 -23.27 27.31
C GLU A 647 60.44 -24.52 27.13
N LEU A 648 59.99 -25.54 26.36
CA LEU A 648 60.80 -26.71 26.04
C LEU A 648 61.83 -26.43 24.91
N PRO A 649 63.08 -26.95 25.02
CA PRO A 649 64.09 -26.80 23.98
C PRO A 649 63.67 -27.41 22.62
N ASP A 650 64.05 -26.74 21.53
CA ASP A 650 63.73 -27.17 20.16
C ASP A 650 64.62 -28.34 19.69
N GLY A 651 63.99 -29.36 19.11
CA GLY A 651 64.62 -30.54 18.53
C GLY A 651 64.73 -30.52 16.99
N GLY A 652 64.09 -29.57 16.31
CA GLY A 652 64.06 -29.49 14.84
C GLY A 652 62.81 -30.11 14.22
N THR A 653 62.83 -30.39 12.90
CA THR A 653 61.67 -30.89 12.13
C THR A 653 61.76 -32.38 11.84
N GLU A 654 60.66 -33.09 12.02
CA GLU A 654 60.50 -34.51 11.65
C GLU A 654 60.31 -34.65 10.12
N THR A 655 60.98 -35.59 9.46
CA THR A 655 61.05 -35.68 7.98
C THR A 655 59.75 -36.18 7.30
N SER A 656 59.35 -35.55 6.18
CA SER A 656 58.06 -35.73 5.46
C SER A 656 57.89 -37.05 4.69
N ARG A 657 56.75 -37.76 4.86
CA ARG A 657 56.44 -39.07 4.21
C ARG A 657 54.98 -39.16 3.70
N LEU A 658 54.73 -39.92 2.62
CA LEU A 658 53.36 -40.23 2.11
C LEU A 658 52.87 -41.61 2.60
N ASP A 659 51.56 -41.74 2.84
CA ASP A 659 50.89 -43.03 3.13
C ASP A 659 50.23 -43.58 1.83
N PRO A 660 50.77 -44.65 1.20
CA PRO A 660 50.21 -45.22 -0.03
C PRO A 660 48.76 -45.71 0.11
N ALA A 661 48.35 -46.12 1.30
CA ALA A 661 47.00 -46.62 1.55
C ALA A 661 45.93 -45.52 1.48
N ALA A 662 46.34 -44.25 1.63
CA ALA A 662 45.44 -43.11 1.62
C ALA A 662 45.39 -42.37 0.25
N ILE A 663 46.08 -42.86 -0.79
CA ILE A 663 45.97 -42.32 -2.16
C ILE A 663 44.92 -43.12 -2.96
N PRO A 664 43.84 -42.50 -3.46
CA PRO A 664 42.82 -43.17 -4.28
C PRO A 664 43.36 -43.72 -5.61
N ALA A 665 42.80 -44.83 -6.10
CA ALA A 665 43.08 -45.34 -7.45
C ALA A 665 42.50 -44.40 -8.53
N ASN A 666 43.11 -44.37 -9.71
CA ASN A 666 42.68 -43.53 -10.85
C ASN A 666 42.59 -42.04 -10.48
N SER A 667 43.64 -41.53 -9.84
CA SER A 667 43.72 -40.15 -9.38
C SER A 667 44.97 -39.45 -9.91
N ILE A 668 45.07 -38.14 -9.75
CA ILE A 668 46.20 -37.35 -10.23
C ILE A 668 47.00 -36.83 -9.02
N ILE A 669 48.31 -37.00 -9.05
CA ILE A 669 49.24 -36.38 -8.10
C ILE A 669 50.12 -35.36 -8.82
N ARG A 670 50.49 -34.28 -8.14
CA ARG A 670 51.19 -33.14 -8.73
C ARG A 670 52.36 -32.65 -7.87
N ARG A 671 53.50 -32.45 -8.51
CA ARG A 671 54.72 -31.90 -7.90
C ARG A 671 54.72 -30.37 -7.99
N ASN A 672 55.51 -29.73 -7.12
CA ASN A 672 55.60 -28.26 -7.04
C ASN A 672 56.07 -27.58 -8.34
N ASP A 673 56.79 -28.27 -9.21
CA ASP A 673 57.30 -27.76 -10.48
C ASP A 673 56.35 -28.02 -11.66
N GLY A 674 55.11 -28.41 -11.39
CA GLY A 674 54.05 -28.55 -12.39
C GLY A 674 53.94 -29.92 -13.03
N ILE A 675 54.90 -30.82 -12.79
CA ILE A 675 54.80 -32.19 -13.30
C ILE A 675 53.65 -32.91 -12.60
N SER A 676 52.81 -33.56 -13.40
CA SER A 676 51.63 -34.28 -12.95
C SER A 676 51.69 -35.73 -13.41
N TRP A 677 51.19 -36.62 -12.57
CA TRP A 677 51.07 -38.04 -12.87
C TRP A 677 49.67 -38.54 -12.58
N VAL A 678 49.17 -39.43 -13.42
CA VAL A 678 48.01 -40.26 -13.11
C VAL A 678 48.50 -41.46 -12.30
N VAL A 679 47.90 -41.70 -11.14
CA VAL A 679 48.08 -42.90 -10.34
C VAL A 679 47.02 -43.92 -10.75
N ASP A 680 47.47 -45.06 -11.25
CA ASP A 680 46.59 -46.12 -11.71
C ASP A 680 45.97 -46.93 -10.55
N ALA A 681 45.21 -47.96 -10.89
CA ALA A 681 44.61 -48.86 -9.90
C ALA A 681 45.66 -49.62 -9.06
N ASN A 682 46.86 -49.85 -9.59
CA ASN A 682 47.96 -50.58 -8.95
C ASN A 682 48.88 -49.68 -8.12
N LYS A 683 48.54 -48.40 -7.95
CA LYS A 683 49.33 -47.38 -7.22
C LYS A 683 50.65 -47.03 -7.91
N VAL A 684 50.72 -47.22 -9.22
CA VAL A 684 51.84 -46.80 -10.07
C VAL A 684 51.53 -45.41 -10.64
N ARG A 685 52.53 -44.50 -10.62
CA ARG A 685 52.41 -43.15 -11.17
C ARG A 685 52.87 -43.10 -12.63
N HIS A 686 52.00 -42.61 -13.52
CA HIS A 686 52.19 -42.47 -14.97
C HIS A 686 52.27 -41.00 -15.39
N HIS A 687 53.27 -40.63 -16.19
CA HIS A 687 53.54 -39.22 -16.53
C HIS A 687 52.50 -38.63 -17.50
N ILE A 688 52.00 -37.41 -17.23
CA ILE A 688 51.10 -36.66 -18.13
C ILE A 688 51.94 -35.71 -19.00
N PRO A 689 52.03 -35.93 -20.33
CA PRO A 689 53.00 -35.23 -21.16
C PRO A 689 52.62 -33.78 -21.51
N TYR A 690 51.33 -33.42 -21.55
CA TYR A 690 50.88 -32.07 -21.91
C TYR A 690 49.76 -31.56 -20.98
N ALA A 691 49.72 -30.25 -20.72
CA ALA A 691 48.70 -29.62 -19.85
C ALA A 691 47.25 -29.81 -20.35
N ARG A 692 47.05 -29.89 -21.67
CA ARG A 692 45.75 -30.21 -22.27
C ARG A 692 45.26 -31.62 -21.91
N ASP A 693 46.18 -32.57 -21.72
CA ASP A 693 45.85 -33.95 -21.38
C ASP A 693 45.39 -34.05 -19.91
N ASP A 694 46.01 -33.27 -19.01
CA ASP A 694 45.57 -33.12 -17.61
C ASP A 694 44.13 -32.61 -17.53
N THR A 695 43.82 -31.57 -18.32
CA THR A 695 42.47 -31.02 -18.43
C THR A 695 41.48 -32.08 -18.91
N CYS A 696 41.85 -32.84 -19.94
CA CYS A 696 41.04 -33.94 -20.47
C CYS A 696 40.78 -35.04 -19.44
N TRP A 697 41.79 -35.49 -18.69
CA TRP A 697 41.64 -36.51 -17.64
C TRP A 697 40.72 -36.04 -16.52
N ARG A 698 40.85 -34.79 -16.08
CA ARG A 698 40.00 -34.22 -15.02
C ARG A 698 38.55 -34.06 -15.47
N ARG A 699 38.31 -33.50 -16.66
CA ARG A 699 36.97 -33.09 -17.09
C ARG A 699 36.18 -34.20 -17.77
N LEU A 700 36.84 -34.98 -18.64
CA LEU A 700 36.16 -35.99 -19.45
C LEU A 700 36.19 -37.37 -18.79
N ARG A 701 37.26 -37.69 -18.05
CA ARG A 701 37.43 -38.99 -17.38
C ARG A 701 37.17 -38.95 -15.88
N GLY A 702 37.02 -37.76 -15.30
CA GLY A 702 36.61 -37.56 -13.90
C GLY A 702 37.70 -37.88 -12.87
N PHE A 703 38.98 -37.89 -13.25
CA PHE A 703 40.05 -38.24 -12.32
C PHE A 703 40.35 -37.04 -11.42
N ALA A 704 40.26 -37.25 -10.10
CA ALA A 704 40.49 -36.20 -9.11
C ALA A 704 41.98 -35.98 -8.86
N VAL A 705 42.39 -34.73 -8.66
CA VAL A 705 43.74 -34.42 -8.16
C VAL A 705 43.75 -34.65 -6.65
N THR A 706 44.49 -35.66 -6.20
CA THR A 706 44.42 -36.17 -4.81
C THR A 706 45.61 -35.74 -3.95
N ALA A 707 46.73 -35.35 -4.56
CA ALA A 707 47.87 -34.75 -3.85
C ALA A 707 48.57 -33.72 -4.73
N THR A 708 48.86 -32.53 -4.18
CA THR A 708 49.54 -31.44 -4.89
C THR A 708 50.70 -30.89 -4.10
N GLY A 709 51.65 -30.27 -4.79
CA GLY A 709 52.77 -29.59 -4.17
C GLY A 709 53.79 -30.53 -3.54
N LEU A 710 53.87 -31.75 -4.06
CA LEU A 710 54.83 -32.74 -3.61
C LEU A 710 56.26 -32.24 -3.90
N SER A 711 57.20 -32.54 -2.99
CA SER A 711 58.64 -32.48 -3.28
C SER A 711 59.06 -33.70 -4.11
N GLY A 712 60.22 -33.64 -4.76
CA GLY A 712 60.79 -34.78 -5.47
C GLY A 712 60.91 -36.02 -4.57
N ALA A 713 61.37 -35.85 -3.33
CA ALA A 713 61.50 -36.93 -2.36
C ALA A 713 60.14 -37.55 -1.95
N GLN A 714 59.09 -36.74 -1.85
CA GLN A 714 57.73 -37.23 -1.58
C GLN A 714 57.15 -37.99 -2.79
N ALA A 715 57.32 -37.48 -4.02
CA ALA A 715 56.81 -38.16 -5.21
C ALA A 715 57.55 -39.48 -5.52
N SER A 716 58.87 -39.52 -5.26
CA SER A 716 59.70 -40.70 -5.46
C SER A 716 59.46 -41.81 -4.44
N SER A 717 58.64 -41.61 -3.41
CA SER A 717 58.23 -42.70 -2.50
C SER A 717 57.17 -43.65 -3.12
N LEU A 718 56.74 -43.41 -4.37
CA LEU A 718 55.81 -44.24 -5.16
C LEU A 718 56.46 -44.75 -6.47
N THR A 719 56.07 -45.94 -6.93
CA THR A 719 56.58 -46.61 -8.15
C THR A 719 56.14 -45.92 -9.46
N GLU A 720 57.02 -45.82 -10.46
CA GLU A 720 56.83 -45.07 -11.73
C GLU A 720 56.56 -45.98 -12.96
N GLY A 721 55.70 -45.52 -13.88
CA GLY A 721 55.34 -46.19 -15.15
C GLY A 721 55.28 -45.24 -16.37
N ASP A 722 54.89 -45.76 -17.54
CA ASP A 722 54.93 -45.04 -18.84
C ASP A 722 53.98 -43.84 -18.96
N ALA A 723 54.21 -42.95 -19.94
CA ALA A 723 53.42 -41.74 -20.18
C ALA A 723 52.05 -42.01 -20.84
N TRP A 724 51.00 -41.26 -20.47
CA TRP A 724 49.61 -41.54 -20.87
C TRP A 724 48.78 -40.29 -21.28
N PRO A 725 48.68 -39.94 -22.58
CA PRO A 725 47.93 -38.77 -23.09
C PRO A 725 46.40 -38.99 -23.23
N CYS A 726 45.60 -37.92 -23.33
CA CYS A 726 44.12 -37.93 -23.40
C CYS A 726 43.58 -37.08 -24.57
N VAL A 727 42.54 -37.55 -25.30
CA VAL A 727 41.99 -36.90 -26.53
C VAL A 727 40.50 -36.55 -26.38
N VAL A 728 40.08 -35.35 -26.82
CA VAL A 728 38.70 -34.81 -26.68
C VAL A 728 37.82 -35.04 -27.91
N GLY A 729 38.28 -34.73 -29.13
CA GLY A 729 37.54 -34.95 -30.40
C GLY A 729 36.42 -33.92 -30.71
N PRO A 730 35.65 -34.10 -31.82
CA PRO A 730 34.71 -33.09 -32.36
C PRO A 730 33.51 -32.81 -31.43
N ARG A 731 33.55 -31.69 -30.70
CA ARG A 731 32.55 -31.32 -29.68
C ARG A 731 32.41 -29.81 -29.52
N VAL A 732 31.24 -29.38 -29.04
CA VAL A 732 31.03 -27.99 -28.59
C VAL A 732 31.43 -27.90 -27.11
N VAL A 733 32.45 -27.11 -26.79
CA VAL A 733 32.91 -26.87 -25.42
C VAL A 733 32.36 -25.53 -24.94
N LYS A 734 31.54 -25.56 -23.89
CA LYS A 734 31.12 -24.37 -23.16
C LYS A 734 32.17 -23.97 -22.16
N SER A 735 32.60 -22.72 -22.22
CA SER A 735 33.47 -22.11 -21.23
C SER A 735 32.62 -21.45 -20.13
N ASP A 736 33.11 -21.44 -18.89
CA ASP A 736 32.41 -20.87 -17.73
C ASP A 736 32.41 -19.34 -17.71
N ASP A 737 33.28 -18.70 -18.51
CA ASP A 737 33.24 -17.28 -18.84
C ASP A 737 32.12 -16.90 -19.83
N GLY A 738 31.31 -17.89 -20.25
CA GLY A 738 30.18 -17.71 -21.16
C GLY A 738 30.55 -17.82 -22.64
N ALA A 739 31.84 -17.92 -22.99
CA ALA A 739 32.24 -18.20 -24.36
C ALA A 739 31.92 -19.66 -24.73
N SER A 740 31.66 -19.91 -26.01
CA SER A 740 31.53 -21.27 -26.54
C SER A 740 32.54 -21.48 -27.65
N TYR A 741 33.06 -22.70 -27.73
CA TYR A 741 34.06 -23.08 -28.73
C TYR A 741 33.67 -24.41 -29.37
N PHE A 742 34.04 -24.60 -30.63
CA PHE A 742 34.02 -25.92 -31.26
C PHE A 742 35.45 -26.48 -31.24
N VAL A 743 35.64 -27.67 -30.68
CA VAL A 743 36.92 -28.39 -30.70
C VAL A 743 36.83 -29.46 -31.77
N ASP A 744 37.78 -29.49 -32.70
CA ASP A 744 37.78 -30.44 -33.81
C ASP A 744 38.49 -31.78 -33.49
N GLY A 745 38.53 -32.69 -34.47
CA GLY A 745 39.18 -34.00 -34.34
C GLY A 745 40.69 -33.97 -34.07
N SER A 746 41.33 -32.81 -34.19
CA SER A 746 42.75 -32.60 -33.89
C SER A 746 43.00 -31.98 -32.50
N ASN A 747 41.95 -31.78 -31.69
CA ASN A 747 41.96 -31.02 -30.44
C ASN A 747 42.29 -29.52 -30.61
N THR A 748 41.90 -28.91 -31.73
CA THR A 748 42.02 -27.47 -31.98
C THR A 748 40.67 -26.77 -31.73
N ARG A 749 40.67 -25.65 -31.00
CA ARG A 749 39.47 -24.86 -30.64
C ARG A 749 39.20 -23.73 -31.64
N HIS A 750 37.92 -23.52 -31.93
CA HIS A 750 37.39 -22.46 -32.81
C HIS A 750 36.32 -21.68 -32.04
N TRP A 751 36.37 -20.34 -32.03
CA TRP A 751 35.43 -19.52 -31.25
C TRP A 751 34.03 -19.45 -31.89
N ILE A 752 32.99 -19.59 -31.07
CA ILE A 752 31.59 -19.47 -31.48
C ILE A 752 31.11 -18.06 -31.07
N PRO A 753 30.83 -17.17 -32.04
CA PRO A 753 30.64 -15.75 -31.78
C PRO A 753 29.28 -15.39 -31.18
N ASP A 754 28.26 -16.22 -31.43
CA ASP A 754 26.88 -15.89 -31.08
C ASP A 754 26.03 -17.13 -30.79
N THR A 755 24.84 -16.89 -30.23
CA THR A 755 23.87 -17.90 -29.84
C THR A 755 23.25 -18.63 -31.04
N GLU A 756 23.22 -18.02 -32.22
CA GLU A 756 22.66 -18.60 -33.45
C GLU A 756 23.63 -19.66 -34.03
N THR A 757 24.91 -19.32 -34.13
CA THR A 757 25.99 -20.25 -34.49
C THR A 757 26.11 -21.37 -33.45
N PHE A 758 25.99 -21.03 -32.16
CA PHE A 758 25.91 -22.01 -31.09
C PHE A 758 24.71 -22.96 -31.26
N ALA A 759 23.52 -22.43 -31.57
CA ALA A 759 22.30 -23.23 -31.77
C ALA A 759 22.39 -24.14 -33.01
N ALA A 760 23.13 -23.72 -34.05
CA ALA A 760 23.38 -24.55 -35.22
C ALA A 760 24.35 -25.70 -34.91
N LEU A 761 25.49 -25.41 -34.26
CA LEU A 761 26.50 -26.42 -33.93
C LEU A 761 26.05 -27.42 -32.86
N SER A 762 25.31 -26.96 -31.85
CA SER A 762 24.80 -27.80 -30.75
C SER A 762 23.74 -28.81 -31.17
N ARG A 763 23.13 -28.66 -32.36
CA ARG A 763 22.24 -29.68 -32.93
C ARG A 763 23.01 -30.88 -33.51
N SER A 764 24.27 -30.70 -33.88
CA SER A 764 25.06 -31.69 -34.63
C SER A 764 26.20 -32.32 -33.81
N TYR A 765 26.64 -31.68 -32.73
CA TYR A 765 27.78 -32.12 -31.93
C TYR A 765 27.46 -32.08 -30.44
N GLU A 766 28.04 -33.03 -29.68
CA GLU A 766 27.88 -33.10 -28.23
C GLU A 766 28.41 -31.82 -27.56
N VAL A 767 27.58 -31.24 -26.70
CA VAL A 767 27.94 -30.06 -25.91
C VAL A 767 28.48 -30.51 -24.56
N VAL A 768 29.74 -30.19 -24.27
CA VAL A 768 30.42 -30.50 -23.00
C VAL A 768 30.78 -29.22 -22.27
N GLY A 769 30.74 -29.25 -20.93
CA GLY A 769 31.00 -28.09 -20.08
C GLY A 769 29.85 -27.76 -19.13
N PRO A 770 29.92 -26.62 -18.42
CA PRO A 770 30.92 -25.56 -18.55
C PRO A 770 32.31 -25.95 -18.01
N TRP A 771 33.37 -25.56 -18.73
CA TRP A 771 34.78 -25.73 -18.34
C TRP A 771 35.41 -24.36 -18.05
N PRO A 772 36.39 -24.26 -17.12
CA PRO A 772 37.13 -23.04 -16.88
C PRO A 772 37.76 -22.45 -18.13
N ALA A 773 37.59 -21.15 -18.33
CA ALA A 773 38.12 -20.46 -19.50
C ALA A 773 39.62 -20.67 -19.71
N ASP A 774 40.41 -20.62 -18.63
CA ASP A 774 41.85 -20.90 -18.65
C ASP A 774 42.18 -22.34 -19.05
N GLU A 775 41.38 -23.31 -18.60
CA GLU A 775 41.48 -24.71 -19.01
C GLU A 775 41.12 -24.89 -20.50
N VAL A 776 40.09 -24.19 -21.01
CA VAL A 776 39.75 -24.15 -22.44
C VAL A 776 40.86 -23.48 -23.27
N GLN A 777 41.59 -22.52 -22.69
CA GLN A 777 42.74 -21.90 -23.37
C GLN A 777 43.92 -22.87 -23.58
N THR A 778 43.96 -24.04 -22.91
CA THR A 778 45.03 -25.04 -23.10
C THR A 778 44.97 -25.79 -24.44
N PHE A 779 43.82 -25.76 -25.13
CA PHE A 779 43.70 -26.27 -26.50
C PHE A 779 44.44 -25.35 -27.49
N LEU A 780 44.69 -25.80 -28.73
CA LEU A 780 45.32 -24.94 -29.75
C LEU A 780 44.25 -24.08 -30.45
N PRO A 781 44.46 -22.77 -30.74
CA PRO A 781 43.47 -21.94 -31.42
C PRO A 781 43.47 -22.09 -32.95
N GLY A 782 42.30 -22.14 -33.58
CA GLY A 782 42.07 -22.13 -35.04
C GLY A 782 41.62 -20.76 -35.61
N THR A 783 41.50 -20.63 -36.94
CA THR A 783 41.07 -19.40 -37.64
C THR A 783 39.53 -19.27 -37.68
N ASN A 784 38.99 -18.11 -37.30
CA ASN A 784 37.53 -17.83 -37.19
C ASN A 784 36.82 -17.77 -38.58
N GLU A 785 35.58 -18.27 -38.69
CA GLU A 785 34.69 -18.11 -39.87
C GLU A 785 33.87 -16.78 -39.82
N PRO A 786 33.39 -16.23 -40.97
CA PRO A 786 32.67 -14.95 -41.03
C PRO A 786 31.18 -15.00 -40.62
N THR A 787 30.74 -13.97 -39.87
CA THR A 787 29.37 -13.73 -39.34
C THR A 787 28.40 -13.11 -40.37
N MET A 788 27.17 -13.63 -40.50
CA MET A 788 26.07 -13.13 -41.39
C MET A 788 24.86 -12.64 -40.58
N LEU A 789 24.11 -11.63 -41.06
CA LEU A 789 22.79 -11.27 -40.50
C LEU A 789 21.68 -12.14 -41.13
N ASP A 790 20.77 -12.67 -40.32
CA ASP A 790 19.56 -13.37 -40.80
C ASP A 790 18.56 -12.35 -41.38
N PRO A 791 18.27 -12.38 -42.70
CA PRO A 791 17.36 -11.44 -43.35
C PRO A 791 15.92 -11.52 -42.86
N GLU A 792 15.45 -12.68 -42.38
CA GLU A 792 14.07 -12.83 -41.90
C GLU A 792 13.89 -12.21 -40.51
N ALA A 793 14.93 -12.25 -39.67
CA ALA A 793 14.88 -11.74 -38.30
C ALA A 793 14.82 -10.20 -38.20
N VAL A 794 15.14 -9.48 -39.27
CA VAL A 794 15.32 -8.01 -39.25
C VAL A 794 14.30 -7.24 -40.10
N LYS A 795 13.31 -7.89 -40.71
CA LYS A 795 12.26 -7.20 -41.50
C LYS A 795 11.38 -6.30 -40.64
N ASN A 796 11.03 -5.11 -41.16
CA ASN A 796 10.23 -4.08 -40.49
C ASN A 796 10.83 -3.59 -39.15
N THR A 797 12.16 -3.51 -39.08
CA THR A 797 12.87 -3.08 -37.87
C THR A 797 13.95 -2.06 -38.20
N LEU A 798 14.51 -1.44 -37.15
CA LEU A 798 15.69 -0.60 -37.28
C LEU A 798 16.95 -1.39 -36.93
N VAL A 799 18.02 -1.19 -37.69
CA VAL A 799 19.34 -1.77 -37.43
C VAL A 799 20.33 -0.62 -37.29
N CYS A 800 21.04 -0.55 -36.17
CA CYS A 800 21.84 0.63 -35.80
C CYS A 800 23.30 0.25 -35.49
N ARG A 801 24.22 1.08 -35.95
CA ARG A 801 25.64 1.03 -35.58
C ARG A 801 25.88 1.82 -34.29
N ASN A 802 26.98 1.52 -33.59
CA ASN A 802 27.32 2.15 -32.31
C ASN A 802 27.60 3.66 -32.40
N ASP A 803 27.88 4.19 -33.58
CA ASP A 803 28.10 5.63 -33.80
C ASP A 803 26.81 6.39 -34.20
N GLY A 804 25.65 5.74 -34.09
CA GLY A 804 24.34 6.37 -34.22
C GLY A 804 23.75 6.37 -35.64
N VAL A 805 24.48 5.85 -36.64
CA VAL A 805 23.93 5.62 -37.98
C VAL A 805 22.99 4.43 -37.94
N CYS A 806 21.77 4.60 -38.44
CA CYS A 806 20.76 3.55 -38.48
C CYS A 806 20.19 3.38 -39.88
N TRP A 807 19.75 2.15 -40.15
CA TRP A 807 19.02 1.78 -41.35
C TRP A 807 17.66 1.21 -40.97
N ALA A 808 16.62 1.62 -41.68
CA ALA A 808 15.28 1.04 -41.61
C ALA A 808 15.21 -0.12 -42.59
N VAL A 809 14.87 -1.32 -42.10
CA VAL A 809 14.79 -2.52 -42.95
C VAL A 809 13.33 -2.78 -43.27
N ASP A 810 12.99 -2.79 -44.55
CA ASP A 810 11.61 -2.97 -45.01
C ASP A 810 11.13 -4.43 -44.91
N GLY A 811 9.88 -4.68 -45.32
CA GLY A 811 9.30 -6.03 -45.33
C GLY A 811 9.95 -7.00 -46.31
N ASN A 812 10.81 -6.51 -47.21
CA ASN A 812 11.56 -7.29 -48.20
C ASN A 812 13.03 -7.49 -47.80
N ALA A 813 13.40 -7.13 -46.56
CA ALA A 813 14.77 -7.16 -46.05
C ALA A 813 15.75 -6.23 -46.81
N VAL A 814 15.23 -5.15 -47.38
CA VAL A 814 16.02 -4.06 -47.98
C VAL A 814 16.28 -2.99 -46.91
N ARG A 815 17.53 -2.59 -46.74
CA ARG A 815 17.94 -1.55 -45.80
C ARG A 815 17.85 -0.17 -46.47
N HIS A 816 17.22 0.78 -45.79
CA HIS A 816 17.05 2.16 -46.20
C HIS A 816 17.79 3.07 -45.22
N HIS A 817 18.63 3.97 -45.73
CA HIS A 817 19.39 4.89 -44.89
C HIS A 817 18.47 5.90 -44.19
N VAL A 818 18.64 6.09 -42.88
CA VAL A 818 17.88 7.07 -42.09
C VAL A 818 18.72 8.36 -41.97
N PRO A 819 18.31 9.48 -42.59
CA PRO A 819 19.17 10.66 -42.79
C PRO A 819 19.60 11.37 -41.50
N THR A 820 18.73 11.40 -40.49
CA THR A 820 18.99 12.10 -39.23
C THR A 820 18.62 11.25 -38.03
N TYR A 821 19.22 11.57 -36.88
CA TYR A 821 18.83 10.94 -35.62
C TYR A 821 17.35 11.20 -35.28
N GLY A 822 16.81 12.38 -35.63
CA GLY A 822 15.39 12.70 -35.43
C GLY A 822 14.44 11.77 -36.22
N ASP A 823 14.83 11.37 -37.43
CA ASP A 823 14.06 10.41 -38.23
C ASP A 823 14.02 9.03 -37.58
N ASN A 824 15.12 8.56 -36.98
CA ASN A 824 15.17 7.30 -36.22
C ASN A 824 14.20 7.31 -35.03
N VAL A 825 14.22 8.37 -34.22
CA VAL A 825 13.27 8.53 -33.11
C VAL A 825 11.83 8.57 -33.63
N CYS A 826 11.59 9.22 -34.77
CA CYS A 826 10.27 9.25 -35.40
C CYS A 826 9.76 7.86 -35.78
N TRP A 827 10.57 7.03 -36.45
CA TRP A 827 10.17 5.67 -36.85
C TRP A 827 9.83 4.78 -35.64
N ARG A 828 10.52 4.94 -34.51
CA ARG A 828 10.20 4.20 -33.28
C ARG A 828 8.84 4.54 -32.71
N TRP A 829 8.51 5.84 -32.66
CA TRP A 829 7.35 6.34 -31.92
C TRP A 829 6.11 6.56 -32.77
N VAL A 830 6.27 6.84 -34.07
CA VAL A 830 5.16 7.05 -35.00
C VAL A 830 4.76 5.75 -35.70
N ASN A 831 5.74 4.91 -36.06
CA ASN A 831 5.51 3.67 -36.83
C ASN A 831 5.69 2.39 -35.99
N GLY A 832 6.14 2.50 -34.74
CA GLY A 832 6.28 1.36 -33.83
C GLY A 832 7.47 0.44 -34.14
N TRP A 833 8.44 0.90 -34.92
CA TRP A 833 9.58 0.07 -35.33
C TRP A 833 10.67 0.08 -34.26
N HIS A 834 10.99 -1.08 -33.70
CA HIS A 834 12.03 -1.20 -32.70
C HIS A 834 13.40 -1.45 -33.33
N VAL A 835 14.46 -1.11 -32.61
CA VAL A 835 15.81 -1.53 -33.01
C VAL A 835 15.96 -3.02 -32.75
N SER A 836 16.08 -3.81 -33.80
CA SER A 836 16.28 -5.26 -33.71
C SER A 836 17.72 -5.63 -33.37
N ARG A 837 18.70 -4.86 -33.85
CA ARG A 837 20.13 -5.03 -33.53
C ARG A 837 20.85 -3.68 -33.40
N ASN A 838 21.65 -3.56 -32.33
CA ASN A 838 22.57 -2.45 -32.08
C ASN A 838 24.02 -2.89 -32.27
N GLY A 839 24.89 -1.98 -32.69
CA GLY A 839 26.32 -2.23 -32.83
C GLY A 839 26.72 -3.03 -34.07
N VAL A 840 25.88 -3.05 -35.10
CA VAL A 840 26.23 -3.73 -36.35
C VAL A 840 27.41 -3.04 -37.03
N SER A 841 28.34 -3.83 -37.56
CA SER A 841 29.42 -3.31 -38.40
C SER A 841 28.86 -2.87 -39.76
N GLY A 842 29.60 -2.02 -40.48
CA GLY A 842 29.25 -1.67 -41.86
C GLY A 842 29.15 -2.91 -42.76
N GLU A 843 30.01 -3.90 -42.54
CA GLU A 843 30.01 -5.16 -43.29
C GLU A 843 28.80 -6.05 -42.98
N GLN A 844 28.34 -6.08 -41.72
CA GLN A 844 27.10 -6.75 -41.33
C GLN A 844 25.87 -6.06 -41.94
N ALA A 845 25.80 -4.73 -41.92
CA ALA A 845 24.70 -4.00 -42.54
C ALA A 845 24.69 -4.17 -44.08
N ASN A 846 25.87 -4.17 -44.71
CA ASN A 846 26.03 -4.35 -46.15
C ASN A 846 25.71 -5.78 -46.64
N SER A 847 25.45 -6.73 -45.75
CA SER A 847 24.94 -8.06 -46.14
C SER A 847 23.47 -8.04 -46.56
N LEU A 848 22.74 -6.93 -46.35
CA LEU A 848 21.37 -6.69 -46.81
C LEU A 848 21.36 -5.75 -48.03
N ALA A 849 20.39 -5.92 -48.93
CA ALA A 849 20.22 -5.09 -50.12
C ALA A 849 19.93 -3.63 -49.75
N GLU A 850 20.50 -2.65 -50.47
CA GLU A 850 20.40 -1.22 -50.16
C GLU A 850 19.34 -0.51 -51.02
N GLY A 851 18.51 0.31 -50.39
CA GLY A 851 17.50 1.14 -51.03
C GLY A 851 17.63 2.63 -50.68
N ASP A 852 16.75 3.45 -51.26
CA ASP A 852 16.77 4.90 -51.10
C ASP A 852 16.58 5.36 -49.64
N ALA A 853 17.07 6.55 -49.31
CA ALA A 853 16.98 7.12 -47.97
C ALA A 853 15.52 7.42 -47.56
N TRP A 854 15.17 7.12 -46.31
CA TRP A 854 13.81 7.29 -45.76
C TRP A 854 13.78 8.29 -44.61
N GLY A 855 12.97 9.35 -44.75
CA GLY A 855 12.70 10.31 -43.68
C GLY A 855 11.38 10.02 -42.94
N CYS A 856 11.24 10.54 -41.72
CA CYS A 856 10.01 10.47 -40.93
C CYS A 856 9.80 11.80 -40.17
N SER A 857 8.57 12.30 -40.14
CA SER A 857 8.26 13.59 -39.52
C SER A 857 7.30 13.46 -38.34
N MET A 858 7.66 14.06 -37.20
CA MET A 858 6.80 14.21 -36.02
C MET A 858 5.93 15.48 -36.04
N ASN A 859 5.83 16.17 -37.18
CA ASN A 859 5.16 17.47 -37.25
C ASN A 859 3.73 17.43 -36.69
N ASP A 860 3.34 18.49 -35.97
CA ASP A 860 2.01 18.65 -35.41
C ASP A 860 1.64 17.57 -34.37
N ARG A 861 2.59 17.26 -33.48
CA ARG A 861 2.40 16.32 -32.38
C ARG A 861 2.91 16.89 -31.06
N ILE A 862 2.38 16.36 -29.97
CA ILE A 862 2.80 16.70 -28.61
C ILE A 862 3.53 15.51 -28.02
N VAL A 863 4.76 15.71 -27.55
CA VAL A 863 5.55 14.67 -26.87
C VAL A 863 5.47 14.92 -25.37
N VAL A 864 4.92 13.95 -24.64
CA VAL A 864 4.93 13.93 -23.16
C VAL A 864 6.00 12.95 -22.71
N THR A 865 7.01 13.48 -22.02
CA THR A 865 8.10 12.64 -21.51
C THR A 865 7.72 11.95 -20.20
N ASN A 866 8.39 10.84 -19.90
CA ASN A 866 8.16 10.09 -18.65
C ASN A 866 8.52 10.88 -17.39
N GLU A 867 9.31 11.94 -17.54
CA GLU A 867 9.87 12.72 -16.44
C GLU A 867 9.10 14.03 -16.20
N GLY A 868 8.02 14.26 -16.95
CA GLY A 868 7.08 15.37 -16.73
C GLY A 868 7.07 16.49 -17.77
N PRO A 869 8.20 16.89 -18.40
CA PRO A 869 8.18 17.90 -19.46
C PRO A 869 7.38 17.47 -20.69
N ALA A 870 6.71 18.44 -21.32
CA ALA A 870 6.00 18.27 -22.59
C ALA A 870 6.55 19.23 -23.66
N TYR A 871 6.60 18.75 -24.90
CA TYR A 871 7.12 19.49 -26.04
C TYR A 871 6.12 19.47 -27.20
N TYR A 872 6.04 20.58 -27.93
CA TYR A 872 5.35 20.65 -29.21
C TYR A 872 6.36 20.43 -30.36
N MET A 873 5.98 19.63 -31.35
CA MET A 873 6.82 19.25 -32.48
C MET A 873 6.51 20.06 -33.74
N GLU A 874 7.49 20.85 -34.19
CA GLU A 874 7.49 21.50 -35.52
C GLU A 874 8.48 20.74 -36.43
N GLY A 875 7.94 19.85 -37.26
CA GLY A 875 8.76 18.82 -37.91
C GLY A 875 9.37 17.88 -36.88
N ASN A 876 10.70 17.72 -36.92
CA ASN A 876 11.48 16.97 -35.93
C ASN A 876 12.15 17.88 -34.88
N THR A 877 11.74 19.16 -34.80
CA THR A 877 12.27 20.14 -33.84
C THR A 877 11.30 20.30 -32.66
N ARG A 878 11.82 20.16 -31.44
CA ARG A 878 11.05 20.32 -30.20
C ARG A 878 11.00 21.77 -29.73
N ARG A 879 9.85 22.17 -29.20
CA ARG A 879 9.63 23.44 -28.50
C ARG A 879 9.03 23.19 -27.13
N TRP A 880 9.60 23.81 -26.10
CA TRP A 880 9.15 23.62 -24.72
C TRP A 880 7.74 24.17 -24.51
N ILE A 881 6.86 23.38 -23.91
CA ILE A 881 5.52 23.82 -23.50
C ILE A 881 5.64 24.41 -22.07
N PRO A 882 5.40 25.73 -21.88
CA PRO A 882 5.71 26.44 -20.64
C PRO A 882 5.02 25.94 -19.36
N ASP A 883 3.76 25.55 -19.48
CA ASP A 883 2.94 25.14 -18.35
C ASP A 883 1.79 24.19 -18.78
N GLY A 884 1.04 23.71 -17.78
CA GLY A 884 -0.08 22.79 -18.01
C GLY A 884 -1.25 23.37 -18.79
N TYR A 885 -1.39 24.70 -18.84
CA TYR A 885 -2.45 25.36 -19.60
C TYR A 885 -2.13 25.36 -21.10
N ASP A 886 -0.90 25.72 -21.47
CA ASP A 886 -0.43 25.63 -22.86
C ASP A 886 -0.53 24.18 -23.38
N PHE A 887 -0.24 23.20 -22.52
CA PHE A 887 -0.40 21.78 -22.83
C PHE A 887 -1.86 21.40 -23.12
N GLU A 888 -2.79 21.74 -22.23
CA GLU A 888 -4.22 21.44 -22.40
C GLU A 888 -4.82 22.16 -23.62
N CYS A 889 -4.34 23.37 -23.93
CA CYS A 889 -4.78 24.13 -25.10
C CYS A 889 -4.32 23.45 -26.40
N LEU A 890 -3.06 23.03 -26.49
CA LEU A 890 -2.50 22.38 -27.68
C LEU A 890 -3.08 20.98 -27.93
N GLN A 891 -3.47 20.24 -26.89
CA GLN A 891 -3.99 18.87 -27.00
C GLN A 891 -5.36 18.79 -27.72
N ARG A 892 -6.12 19.88 -27.79
CA ARG A 892 -7.44 19.93 -28.45
C ARG A 892 -7.31 19.84 -29.98
N GLY A 893 -7.13 18.62 -30.48
CA GLY A 893 -7.08 18.29 -31.92
C GLY A 893 -5.73 17.81 -32.45
N ARG A 894 -4.73 17.60 -31.58
CA ARG A 894 -3.39 17.12 -31.97
C ARG A 894 -3.07 15.76 -31.35
N SER A 895 -2.26 14.96 -32.04
CA SER A 895 -1.86 13.63 -31.58
C SER A 895 -0.81 13.73 -30.47
N VAL A 896 -0.98 12.97 -29.38
CA VAL A 896 -0.04 12.95 -28.25
C VAL A 896 0.78 11.66 -28.24
N ILE A 897 2.10 11.80 -28.27
CA ILE A 897 3.08 10.72 -28.07
C ILE A 897 3.41 10.68 -26.57
N ARG A 898 3.22 9.54 -25.93
CA ARG A 898 3.52 9.32 -24.50
C ARG A 898 4.54 8.21 -24.35
N GLY A 899 5.35 8.26 -23.30
CA GLY A 899 6.28 7.16 -22.97
C GLY A 899 7.74 7.44 -23.31
N MET A 900 8.05 8.56 -23.96
CA MET A 900 9.41 8.89 -24.40
C MET A 900 10.27 9.33 -23.21
N ALA A 901 11.48 8.78 -23.08
CA ALA A 901 12.43 9.22 -22.05
C ALA A 901 13.03 10.60 -22.39
N MET A 902 13.40 11.40 -21.39
CA MET A 902 14.03 12.71 -21.66
C MET A 902 15.37 12.58 -22.38
N SER A 903 16.10 11.48 -22.18
CA SER A 903 17.35 11.22 -22.90
C SER A 903 17.14 11.05 -24.41
N GLU A 904 16.01 10.47 -24.84
CA GLU A 904 15.65 10.34 -26.25
C GLU A 904 15.12 11.65 -26.81
N ALA A 905 14.27 12.34 -26.05
CA ALA A 905 13.73 13.66 -26.42
C ALA A 905 14.84 14.73 -26.51
N GLY A 906 15.85 14.67 -25.63
CA GLY A 906 16.97 15.61 -25.57
C GLY A 906 17.86 15.60 -26.82
N ASN A 907 17.86 14.49 -27.57
CA ASN A 907 18.60 14.35 -28.82
C ASN A 907 17.85 14.95 -30.03
N LEU A 908 16.60 15.37 -29.86
CA LEU A 908 15.87 16.13 -30.89
C LEU A 908 16.31 17.60 -30.86
N PRO A 909 16.50 18.24 -32.04
CA PRO A 909 16.80 19.67 -32.13
C PRO A 909 15.78 20.51 -31.36
N GLU A 910 16.25 21.43 -30.52
CA GLU A 910 15.38 22.30 -29.72
C GLU A 910 15.43 23.73 -30.22
N THR A 911 14.26 24.36 -30.31
CA THR A 911 14.16 25.82 -30.40
C THR A 911 13.41 26.31 -29.16
N GLY A 912 13.63 27.57 -28.76
CA GLY A 912 13.16 28.13 -27.49
C GLY A 912 11.67 27.89 -27.19
N ALA A 913 11.27 28.20 -25.96
CA ALA A 913 9.89 27.99 -25.51
C ALA A 913 8.88 28.51 -26.53
N MET A 914 7.82 27.73 -26.75
CA MET A 914 6.75 28.13 -27.66
C MET A 914 6.24 29.52 -27.22
N PRO A 915 6.03 30.48 -28.14
CA PRO A 915 5.42 31.74 -27.77
C PRO A 915 4.06 31.46 -27.12
N ALA A 916 3.80 32.10 -25.96
CA ALA A 916 2.57 31.91 -25.21
C ALA A 916 1.38 32.04 -26.15
N GLN A 917 0.64 30.95 -26.32
CA GLN A 917 -0.49 30.95 -27.22
C GLN A 917 -1.63 31.66 -26.48
N GLU A 918 -2.12 32.78 -27.01
CA GLU A 918 -3.33 33.43 -26.49
C GLU A 918 -4.54 32.55 -26.81
N CYS A 919 -4.75 31.53 -25.99
CA CYS A 919 -5.99 30.79 -25.96
C CYS A 919 -7.03 31.75 -25.36
N SER A 920 -7.98 32.20 -26.18
CA SER A 920 -8.95 33.23 -25.81
C SER A 920 -9.65 32.91 -24.47
N GLY A 921 -9.51 33.81 -23.47
CA GLY A 921 -10.25 33.75 -22.20
C GLY A 921 -9.45 33.92 -20.90
N ILE A 922 -8.53 34.89 -20.81
CA ILE A 922 -7.75 35.13 -19.57
C ILE A 922 -8.11 36.49 -18.96
N ASP A 923 -8.73 36.47 -17.78
CA ASP A 923 -8.88 37.67 -16.95
C ASP A 923 -7.67 37.78 -16.00
N ILE A 924 -6.78 38.75 -16.24
CA ILE A 924 -5.87 39.22 -15.19
C ILE A 924 -6.71 40.07 -14.25
N VAL A 925 -6.76 39.65 -12.99
CA VAL A 925 -7.63 40.26 -12.00
C VAL A 925 -6.86 40.89 -10.85
N THR A 926 -7.53 41.82 -10.20
CA THR A 926 -7.19 42.38 -8.90
C THR A 926 -8.20 41.89 -7.89
N ILE A 927 -7.74 41.54 -6.68
CA ILE A 927 -8.62 41.12 -5.58
C ILE A 927 -8.60 42.24 -4.54
N TYR A 928 -9.77 42.74 -4.16
CA TYR A 928 -9.93 43.85 -3.22
C TYR A 928 -10.83 43.43 -2.06
N SER A 929 -10.40 43.68 -0.82
CA SER A 929 -11.19 43.42 0.38
C SER A 929 -11.90 44.70 0.82
N PRO A 930 -13.25 44.78 0.72
CA PRO A 930 -14.00 45.90 1.24
C PRO A 930 -13.92 46.03 2.77
N ALA A 931 -13.62 44.94 3.48
CA ALA A 931 -13.58 44.88 4.94
C ALA A 931 -12.55 45.84 5.56
N ASN A 932 -11.42 46.04 4.89
CA ASN A 932 -10.37 47.00 5.30
C ASN A 932 -10.01 48.01 4.20
N SER A 933 -10.75 48.00 3.09
CA SER A 933 -10.55 48.85 1.92
C SER A 933 -9.16 48.72 1.27
N ARG A 934 -8.60 47.49 1.22
CA ARG A 934 -7.26 47.22 0.65
C ARG A 934 -7.29 46.19 -0.49
N TYR A 935 -6.37 46.33 -1.43
CA TYR A 935 -6.01 45.34 -2.42
C TYR A 935 -5.17 44.21 -1.81
N VAL A 936 -5.44 43.00 -2.27
CA VAL A 936 -4.72 41.80 -1.92
C VAL A 936 -3.39 41.76 -2.67
N THR A 937 -2.33 41.40 -1.96
CA THR A 937 -0.98 41.23 -2.48
C THR A 937 -0.40 39.88 -2.13
N THR A 938 0.56 39.42 -2.94
CA THR A 938 1.46 38.32 -2.59
C THR A 938 2.80 38.88 -2.08
N GLU A 939 3.09 38.73 -0.79
CA GLU A 939 4.25 39.34 -0.12
C GLU A 939 5.52 38.50 -0.27
N VAL A 940 6.22 38.62 -1.41
CA VAL A 940 7.40 37.78 -1.71
C VAL A 940 8.70 38.20 -1.01
N ASN A 941 8.70 39.34 -0.31
CA ASN A 941 9.88 39.86 0.40
C ASN A 941 10.04 39.32 1.83
N TYR A 942 9.05 38.58 2.34
CA TYR A 942 9.18 37.90 3.63
C TYR A 942 9.95 36.59 3.51
N THR A 943 10.50 36.13 4.63
CA THR A 943 11.29 34.89 4.74
C THR A 943 10.61 33.91 5.69
N GLY A 944 10.96 32.62 5.60
CA GLY A 944 10.37 31.58 6.45
C GLY A 944 8.91 31.30 6.11
N ASN A 945 8.08 31.06 7.13
CA ASN A 945 6.67 30.70 6.96
C ASN A 945 5.82 31.81 6.33
N ASP A 946 6.24 33.08 6.45
CA ASP A 946 5.54 34.25 5.90
C ASP A 946 5.90 34.52 4.41
N GLN A 947 6.84 33.77 3.82
CA GLN A 947 7.30 34.04 2.44
C GLN A 947 6.15 33.86 1.44
N ALA A 948 5.92 34.86 0.57
CA ALA A 948 4.83 34.85 -0.41
C ALA A 948 3.43 34.68 0.23
N MET A 949 3.27 35.13 1.48
CA MET A 949 1.97 35.23 2.16
C MET A 949 1.04 36.15 1.37
N VAL A 950 -0.23 35.76 1.25
CA VAL A 950 -1.25 36.54 0.56
C VAL A 950 -2.06 37.35 1.58
N ARG A 951 -2.16 38.67 1.39
CA ARG A 951 -2.82 39.56 2.36
C ARG A 951 -3.44 40.81 1.74
N ALA A 952 -4.53 41.31 2.32
CA ALA A 952 -5.19 42.56 1.94
C ALA A 952 -4.52 43.76 2.63
N GLU A 953 -3.53 44.37 1.99
CA GLU A 953 -2.73 45.46 2.60
C GLU A 953 -2.65 46.75 1.76
N ARG A 954 -2.63 46.68 0.42
CA ARG A 954 -2.28 47.85 -0.40
C ARG A 954 -3.46 48.78 -0.67
N THR A 955 -3.21 50.08 -0.74
CA THR A 955 -4.26 51.09 -1.06
C THR A 955 -4.45 51.31 -2.55
N ALA A 956 -3.54 50.81 -3.41
CA ALA A 956 -3.58 50.98 -4.86
C ALA A 956 -2.91 49.80 -5.58
N VAL A 957 -3.28 49.60 -6.84
CA VAL A 957 -2.66 48.63 -7.76
C VAL A 957 -1.50 49.32 -8.47
N GLY A 958 -0.26 48.90 -8.20
CA GLY A 958 0.94 49.57 -8.70
C GLY A 958 1.88 48.67 -9.48
N SER A 959 1.83 47.35 -9.25
CA SER A 959 2.77 46.38 -9.84
C SER A 959 2.15 44.98 -9.95
N ASP A 960 2.96 43.96 -10.27
CA ASP A 960 2.52 42.56 -10.33
C ASP A 960 2.21 41.95 -8.95
N TRP A 961 2.51 42.66 -7.86
CA TRP A 961 2.21 42.23 -6.49
C TRP A 961 0.72 42.16 -6.21
N GLU A 962 -0.07 43.04 -6.82
CA GLU A 962 -1.53 43.15 -6.64
C GLU A 962 -2.33 42.39 -7.71
N ARG A 963 -1.65 41.67 -8.62
CA ARG A 963 -2.27 41.06 -9.80
C ARG A 963 -2.22 39.54 -9.75
N PHE A 964 -3.36 38.95 -10.06
CA PHE A 964 -3.55 37.51 -10.08
C PHE A 964 -4.11 37.06 -11.42
N ARG A 965 -3.83 35.83 -11.79
CA ARG A 965 -4.47 35.15 -12.92
C ARG A 965 -5.38 34.07 -12.38
N LEU A 966 -6.64 34.07 -12.84
CA LEU A 966 -7.58 32.99 -12.58
C LEU A 966 -7.48 31.97 -13.72
N ILE A 967 -7.27 30.70 -13.38
CA ILE A 967 -7.04 29.62 -14.35
C ILE A 967 -8.16 28.58 -14.19
N GLY A 968 -8.94 28.36 -15.23
CA GLY A 968 -10.10 27.46 -15.22
C GLY A 968 -11.42 28.19 -14.92
N ASP A 969 -12.50 27.43 -14.77
CA ASP A 969 -13.83 27.97 -14.48
C ASP A 969 -14.00 28.21 -12.97
N CYS A 970 -13.91 29.48 -12.56
CA CYS A 970 -14.04 29.84 -11.15
C CYS A 970 -15.42 29.60 -10.54
N ALA A 971 -16.46 29.29 -11.33
CA ALA A 971 -17.76 28.87 -10.77
C ALA A 971 -17.72 27.43 -10.23
N SER A 972 -16.82 26.60 -10.74
CA SER A 972 -16.69 25.19 -10.35
C SER A 972 -15.36 24.91 -9.65
N ARG A 973 -14.24 25.16 -10.32
CA ARG A 973 -12.87 25.10 -9.78
C ARG A 973 -11.95 25.95 -10.65
N CYS A 974 -11.27 26.89 -10.03
CA CYS A 974 -10.15 27.59 -10.63
C CYS A 974 -8.93 27.62 -9.71
N LEU A 975 -7.78 27.87 -10.32
CA LEU A 975 -6.53 28.14 -9.62
C LEU A 975 -6.30 29.64 -9.60
N ILE A 976 -5.71 30.15 -8.53
CA ILE A 976 -5.30 31.54 -8.42
C ILE A 976 -3.78 31.58 -8.52
N GLN A 977 -3.23 32.19 -9.57
CA GLN A 977 -1.78 32.34 -9.76
C GLN A 977 -1.36 33.77 -9.45
N SER A 978 -0.34 33.91 -8.60
CA SER A 978 0.30 35.17 -8.29
C SER A 978 1.21 35.60 -9.45
N LEU A 979 1.04 36.82 -9.99
CA LEU A 979 1.86 37.27 -11.12
C LEU A 979 3.29 37.69 -10.73
N VAL A 980 3.50 38.15 -9.49
CA VAL A 980 4.84 38.57 -9.02
C VAL A 980 5.87 37.45 -9.01
N ASN A 981 5.45 36.19 -8.82
CA ASN A 981 6.35 35.03 -8.76
C ASN A 981 5.92 33.82 -9.60
N ARG A 982 4.80 33.94 -10.34
CA ARG A 982 4.21 32.89 -11.21
C ARG A 982 3.87 31.58 -10.50
N ARG A 983 3.66 31.61 -9.19
CA ARG A 983 3.28 30.44 -8.39
C ARG A 983 1.79 30.45 -8.08
N LEU A 984 1.23 29.25 -7.92
CA LEU A 984 -0.15 29.05 -7.50
C LEU A 984 -0.30 29.35 -6.01
N VAL A 985 -1.41 30.01 -5.68
CA VAL A 985 -1.82 30.28 -4.31
C VAL A 985 -2.39 28.99 -3.71
N MET A 986 -1.97 28.67 -2.48
CA MET A 986 -2.51 27.54 -1.72
C MET A 986 -2.59 27.88 -0.22
N PRO A 987 -3.63 27.41 0.49
CA PRO A 987 -3.67 27.45 1.95
C PRO A 987 -2.73 26.40 2.57
N GLN A 988 -2.06 26.74 3.67
CA GLN A 988 -1.17 25.83 4.40
C GLN A 988 -1.94 25.07 5.50
N PHE A 989 -2.34 23.82 5.25
CA PHE A 989 -3.09 23.01 6.24
C PHE A 989 -2.21 22.21 7.19
N ASP A 990 -0.93 22.10 6.88
CA ASP A 990 0.12 21.51 7.70
C ASP A 990 0.59 22.45 8.83
N TYR A 991 0.23 23.73 8.77
CA TYR A 991 0.55 24.70 9.82
C TYR A 991 -0.38 24.53 11.02
N GLN A 992 0.15 24.73 12.24
CA GLN A 992 -0.64 24.60 13.47
C GLN A 992 -1.09 25.97 14.01
N GLY A 993 -2.15 25.97 14.82
CA GLY A 993 -2.62 27.14 15.55
C GLY A 993 -3.07 28.31 14.65
N TYR A 994 -2.50 29.49 14.87
CA TYR A 994 -2.95 30.72 14.22
C TYR A 994 -2.53 30.86 12.74
N ALA A 995 -1.62 30.01 12.25
CA ALA A 995 -1.18 30.00 10.86
C ALA A 995 -1.87 28.91 10.01
N TRP A 996 -2.70 28.06 10.63
CA TRP A 996 -3.46 27.03 9.91
C TRP A 996 -4.39 27.66 8.86
N GLY A 997 -4.29 27.22 7.60
CA GLY A 997 -5.10 27.73 6.49
C GLY A 997 -4.64 29.08 5.91
N GLU A 998 -3.46 29.58 6.28
CA GLU A 998 -2.84 30.76 5.68
C GLU A 998 -2.59 30.58 4.18
N MET A 999 -2.99 31.58 3.38
CA MET A 999 -2.79 31.55 1.93
C MET A 999 -1.39 32.00 1.54
N ARG A 1000 -0.70 31.20 0.70
CA ARG A 1000 0.64 31.50 0.17
C ARG A 1000 0.75 31.21 -1.32
N GLY A 1001 1.36 32.12 -2.07
CA GLY A 1001 1.67 31.98 -3.50
C GLY A 1001 2.97 31.22 -3.73
N VAL A 1002 3.01 29.91 -3.46
CA VAL A 1002 4.25 29.11 -3.49
C VAL A 1002 4.19 27.84 -4.35
N SER A 1003 3.01 27.36 -4.71
CA SER A 1003 2.85 26.06 -5.36
C SER A 1003 3.15 26.09 -6.86
N SER A 1004 3.63 24.97 -7.40
CA SER A 1004 3.69 24.68 -8.85
C SER A 1004 2.80 23.51 -9.25
N ASN A 1005 1.97 22.97 -8.34
CA ASN A 1005 1.17 21.78 -8.59
C ASN A 1005 -0.29 22.14 -8.95
N ALA A 1006 -0.63 22.08 -10.24
CA ALA A 1006 -1.98 22.39 -10.72
C ALA A 1006 -3.02 21.27 -10.48
N SER A 1007 -2.58 20.04 -10.19
CA SER A 1007 -3.48 18.90 -9.94
C SER A 1007 -3.80 18.69 -8.46
N GLY A 1008 -3.16 19.46 -7.56
CA GLY A 1008 -3.38 19.37 -6.12
C GLY A 1008 -4.77 19.87 -5.68
N SER A 1009 -5.24 19.33 -4.55
CA SER A 1009 -6.52 19.71 -3.95
C SER A 1009 -6.45 21.02 -3.15
N TRP A 1010 -5.25 21.46 -2.76
CA TRP A 1010 -5.06 22.66 -1.92
C TRP A 1010 -5.09 23.94 -2.78
N GLU A 1011 -4.64 23.86 -4.02
CA GLU A 1011 -4.57 24.96 -5.00
C GLU A 1011 -5.92 25.31 -5.64
N GLY A 1012 -6.96 24.49 -5.39
CA GLY A 1012 -8.28 24.66 -5.99
C GLY A 1012 -9.18 25.63 -5.21
N PHE A 1013 -9.76 26.60 -5.91
CA PHE A 1013 -10.71 27.57 -5.38
C PHE A 1013 -12.00 27.61 -6.19
N ARG A 1014 -13.07 28.08 -5.56
CA ARG A 1014 -14.32 28.45 -6.21
C ARG A 1014 -14.72 29.86 -5.78
N LEU A 1015 -15.09 30.70 -6.74
CA LEU A 1015 -15.65 32.01 -6.47
C LEU A 1015 -17.17 31.87 -6.30
N VAL A 1016 -17.68 32.28 -5.14
CA VAL A 1016 -19.06 32.11 -4.73
C VAL A 1016 -19.76 33.47 -4.72
N GLY A 1017 -20.71 33.66 -5.64
CA GLY A 1017 -21.45 34.91 -5.81
C GLY A 1017 -20.87 35.82 -6.90
N ASN A 1018 -21.42 37.03 -7.04
CA ASN A 1018 -21.01 37.97 -8.08
C ASN A 1018 -19.80 38.81 -7.61
N CYS A 1019 -18.64 38.58 -8.23
CA CYS A 1019 -17.39 39.23 -7.85
C CYS A 1019 -17.28 40.72 -8.20
N SER A 1020 -18.10 41.24 -9.11
CA SER A 1020 -18.15 42.68 -9.38
C SER A 1020 -18.82 43.45 -8.24
N THR A 1021 -19.69 42.78 -7.46
CA THR A 1021 -20.41 43.35 -6.30
C THR A 1021 -19.94 42.81 -4.95
N GLY A 1022 -19.11 41.77 -4.94
CA GLY A 1022 -18.51 41.16 -3.75
C GLY A 1022 -18.84 39.67 -3.67
N CYS A 1023 -17.87 38.83 -3.99
CA CYS A 1023 -17.96 37.37 -3.90
C CYS A 1023 -17.07 36.82 -2.79
N ALA A 1024 -17.29 35.56 -2.41
CA ALA A 1024 -16.41 34.85 -1.48
C ALA A 1024 -15.47 33.91 -2.23
N ILE A 1025 -14.24 33.76 -1.73
CA ILE A 1025 -13.29 32.77 -2.24
C ILE A 1025 -13.41 31.53 -1.36
N TYR A 1026 -13.81 30.40 -1.94
CA TYR A 1026 -14.01 29.13 -1.25
C TYR A 1026 -12.86 28.18 -1.57
N ALA A 1027 -12.07 27.80 -0.57
CA ALA A 1027 -10.95 26.88 -0.73
C ALA A 1027 -11.45 25.42 -0.75
N LEU A 1028 -11.18 24.71 -1.83
CA LEU A 1028 -11.65 23.34 -2.03
C LEU A 1028 -10.92 22.34 -1.12
N GLY A 1029 -9.66 22.63 -0.76
CA GLY A 1029 -8.82 21.71 0.02
C GLY A 1029 -9.28 21.46 1.46
N ASN A 1030 -10.01 22.40 2.08
CA ASN A 1030 -10.57 22.23 3.43
C ASN A 1030 -12.05 22.62 3.54
N GLY A 1031 -12.68 23.03 2.44
CA GLY A 1031 -14.09 23.44 2.41
C GLY A 1031 -14.39 24.67 3.26
N ARG A 1032 -13.46 25.63 3.32
CA ARG A 1032 -13.64 26.88 4.08
C ARG A 1032 -13.58 28.10 3.17
N TYR A 1033 -14.28 29.16 3.57
CA TYR A 1033 -14.15 30.47 2.96
C TYR A 1033 -12.85 31.15 3.43
N VAL A 1034 -12.24 31.87 2.49
CA VAL A 1034 -11.10 32.73 2.76
C VAL A 1034 -11.59 33.98 3.48
N SER A 1035 -10.98 34.29 4.61
CA SER A 1035 -11.23 35.48 5.43
C SER A 1035 -9.99 36.38 5.40
N ALA A 1036 -10.21 37.70 5.37
CA ALA A 1036 -9.18 38.67 5.69
C ALA A 1036 -9.14 38.89 7.22
N GLU A 1037 -8.05 38.50 7.86
CA GLU A 1037 -7.93 38.52 9.32
C GLU A 1037 -7.65 39.95 9.83
N LEU A 1038 -8.70 40.68 10.23
CA LEU A 1038 -8.59 42.09 10.64
C LEU A 1038 -8.44 42.29 12.16
N ASP A 1039 -8.64 41.25 12.96
CA ASP A 1039 -8.40 41.22 14.40
C ASP A 1039 -6.93 41.01 14.77
N TYR A 1040 -6.08 40.70 13.80
CA TYR A 1040 -4.64 40.51 13.99
C TYR A 1040 -3.89 41.84 13.90
N THR A 1041 -2.74 41.94 14.56
CA THR A 1041 -1.86 43.12 14.50
C THR A 1041 -0.56 42.82 13.77
N GLY A 1042 0.17 43.85 13.33
CA GLY A 1042 1.48 43.69 12.69
C GLY A 1042 1.41 42.94 11.35
N LYS A 1043 2.29 41.96 11.14
CA LYS A 1043 2.37 41.21 9.87
C LYS A 1043 1.13 40.35 9.57
N GLY A 1044 0.40 39.92 10.62
CA GLY A 1044 -0.82 39.14 10.48
C GLY A 1044 -2.07 39.96 10.13
N TYR A 1045 -2.02 41.29 10.23
CA TYR A 1045 -3.16 42.14 9.87
C TYR A 1045 -3.45 42.04 8.36
N GLY A 1046 -4.70 41.71 8.02
CA GLY A 1046 -5.18 41.57 6.65
C GLY A 1046 -4.72 40.30 5.95
N MET A 1047 -4.04 39.38 6.64
CA MET A 1047 -3.64 38.08 6.09
C MET A 1047 -4.88 37.30 5.62
N LEU A 1048 -4.79 36.63 4.47
CA LEU A 1048 -5.86 35.77 3.99
C LEU A 1048 -5.75 34.36 4.57
N ARG A 1049 -6.85 33.84 5.12
CA ARG A 1049 -6.93 32.47 5.66
C ARG A 1049 -8.18 31.74 5.23
N ALA A 1050 -8.02 30.53 4.69
CA ALA A 1050 -9.10 29.61 4.40
C ALA A 1050 -9.58 28.93 5.69
N ARG A 1051 -10.38 29.64 6.52
CA ARG A 1051 -10.83 29.12 7.83
C ARG A 1051 -12.32 29.29 8.10
N ALA A 1052 -12.98 30.24 7.45
CA ALA A 1052 -14.34 30.63 7.77
C ALA A 1052 -15.35 29.57 7.29
N THR A 1053 -16.37 29.29 8.11
CA THR A 1053 -17.47 28.35 7.77
C THR A 1053 -18.65 29.05 7.10
N SER A 1054 -18.67 30.38 7.07
CA SER A 1054 -19.74 31.20 6.51
C SER A 1054 -19.19 32.51 5.97
N VAL A 1055 -19.91 33.15 5.04
CA VAL A 1055 -19.48 34.41 4.41
C VAL A 1055 -20.01 35.61 5.21
N GLY A 1056 -19.10 36.30 5.92
CA GLY A 1056 -19.35 37.55 6.60
C GLY A 1056 -18.79 38.75 5.83
N GLY A 1057 -18.47 39.83 6.54
CA GLY A 1057 -17.85 41.02 5.95
C GLY A 1057 -16.41 40.80 5.51
N TRP A 1058 -15.67 39.94 6.22
CA TRP A 1058 -14.23 39.71 6.02
C TRP A 1058 -13.92 38.68 4.92
N GLU A 1059 -14.92 37.89 4.55
CA GLU A 1059 -14.86 36.86 3.51
C GLU A 1059 -15.34 37.37 2.13
N ARG A 1060 -15.67 38.66 2.03
CA ARG A 1060 -16.12 39.28 0.77
C ARG A 1060 -14.96 39.99 0.07
N PHE A 1061 -14.82 39.71 -1.22
CA PHE A 1061 -13.82 40.30 -2.10
C PHE A 1061 -14.45 40.78 -3.40
N LEU A 1062 -14.00 41.93 -3.88
CA LEU A 1062 -14.24 42.40 -5.24
C LEU A 1062 -13.12 41.87 -6.12
N ILE A 1063 -13.45 41.11 -7.17
CA ILE A 1063 -12.47 40.59 -8.13
C ILE A 1063 -12.78 41.22 -9.48
N ARG A 1064 -11.81 41.96 -10.03
CA ARG A 1064 -11.96 42.82 -11.21
C ARG A 1064 -10.81 42.69 -12.17
#